data_AF-A0A958I383-F1
#
_entry.id   AF-A0A958I383-F1
#
_cell.length_a   1.000
_cell.length_b   1.000
_cell.length_c   1.000
_cell.angle_alpha   90.00
_cell.angle_beta   90.00
_cell.angle_gamma   90.00
#
_symmetry.space_group_name_H-M   'P 1'
#
loop_
_entity.id
_entity.type
_entity.pdbx_description
1 polymer ?
#
loop_
_entity_poly.entity_id
_entity_poly.type
_entity_poly.pdbx_seq_one_letter_code
_entity_poly.pdbx_strand_id
1 'polypeptide(L)'
;MKQIQWILLVLLAFSALIFADENVNKNKFRQLGELLPTPNTYRAASGAPGHDYWQQRADYNIKVTLDDAKQRIDGSETVTYHNNSPDVLTYLWLQLDQNVRAKDSDNFVADNVGISDSLSFKEIKMLHNDFDGGFKIESVTTTSGSALPYVINKTMMRVDLPQPLKPGGTFSFNVKWWYNINDRMKMGGRSGYEYFAEDDNYLYTIAQFYPRMAMYNEVYGWQNKQFLGSGEFTLCFGDFTVSITVPADHIVGATGVLQNPGQVLTAQQQERFRKSRSAGEPVMIVTEAEARENEKDKTDRSKTWIFKAENVRDFGWASSRKFIWDAMGVPFGNRTVMAMSYYPKEGNPLWEQYSTKVVAHTLRNYSKHTFDYPYPTAISVNAKKIGMEYPMICFNYGRPEKDGTYSKRTKYGMIGVIIHEVGHNFFPMIVNSDERQWTWMDEGLNSFLQYLTEQAWEPGYPSRRGAAYKIVDYMKGDKRFITPIMTNSESLFSFGDNAYGKPATALNILRETVMGRELFDFAFKTYAQRWMFKHPTPADLFRTMEDASGVDLDWFWRGWFFTTDHVDLAIDEVIWHKVDTRNPDIEKEIDRKIENERKYIADMRNSEFAAQTMTAKDTSLLDFYNRFDPHLANAVDRAEYQQYLSELDSSDIAFLNKDYNYYEVKFSNIGGLVMPLILEFEYSDGSKEMRHIPAEIWRLDSEHVSKVFVTEKELRSIALDPYLETADVDMNNNHWPKKAIPSRFKIFKEKKDPENDMQRDRRAKEMEKSQ
;
A
#
# COMPACT_ATOMS: atom_id res chain seq x y z
N MET A 1 -8.57 63.33 19.71
CA MET A 1 -9.26 62.31 20.54
C MET A 1 -10.25 61.45 19.76
N LYS A 2 -11.17 62.01 18.94
CA LYS A 2 -12.16 61.20 18.21
C LYS A 2 -11.59 60.22 17.15
N GLN A 3 -10.45 60.52 16.53
CA GLN A 3 -9.81 59.59 15.56
C GLN A 3 -9.10 58.39 16.23
N ILE A 4 -8.62 58.53 17.46
CA ILE A 4 -7.95 57.44 18.20
C ILE A 4 -8.99 56.44 18.72
N GLN A 5 -10.18 56.90 19.08
CA GLN A 5 -11.28 56.03 19.49
C GLN A 5 -11.82 55.15 18.35
N TRP A 6 -11.82 55.63 17.11
CA TRP A 6 -12.24 54.83 15.95
C TRP A 6 -11.22 53.76 15.56
N ILE A 7 -9.91 54.03 15.68
CA ILE A 7 -8.86 53.04 15.42
C ILE A 7 -8.85 51.94 16.49
N LEU A 8 -9.10 52.28 17.76
CA LEU A 8 -9.26 51.29 18.85
C LEU A 8 -10.52 50.44 18.70
N LEU A 9 -11.63 51.00 18.22
CA LEU A 9 -12.87 50.23 17.97
C LEU A 9 -12.74 49.28 16.76
N VAL A 10 -11.98 49.65 15.73
CA VAL A 10 -11.69 48.76 14.58
C VAL A 10 -10.69 47.66 14.96
N LEU A 11 -9.71 47.95 15.82
CA LEU A 11 -8.78 46.94 16.37
C LEU A 11 -9.45 45.97 17.35
N LEU A 12 -10.46 46.42 18.11
CA LEU A 12 -11.30 45.56 18.96
C LEU A 12 -12.30 44.73 18.14
N ALA A 13 -12.78 45.23 17.00
CA ALA A 13 -13.63 44.45 16.09
C ALA A 13 -12.83 43.40 15.27
N PHE A 14 -11.56 43.64 14.99
CA PHE A 14 -10.68 42.65 14.32
C PHE A 14 -10.12 41.57 15.26
N SER A 15 -10.14 41.78 16.58
CA SER A 15 -9.74 40.77 17.56
C SER A 15 -10.89 39.82 17.95
N ALA A 16 -12.12 40.12 17.55
CA ALA A 16 -13.31 39.29 17.82
C ALA A 16 -13.70 38.35 16.65
N LEU A 17 -12.90 38.28 15.58
CA LEU A 17 -13.12 37.39 14.42
C LEU A 17 -12.18 36.16 14.41
N ILE A 18 -11.44 35.94 15.49
CA ILE A 18 -10.63 34.74 15.73
C ILE A 18 -11.29 34.04 16.93
N PHE A 19 -11.46 32.73 16.90
CA PHE A 19 -12.19 31.87 17.88
C PHE A 19 -13.66 31.53 17.56
N ALA A 20 -14.01 31.33 16.28
CA ALA A 20 -15.22 30.56 15.92
C ALA A 20 -14.91 29.05 15.70
N ASP A 21 -13.93 28.49 16.41
CA ASP A 21 -13.48 27.09 16.27
C ASP A 21 -13.56 26.29 17.61
N GLU A 22 -14.17 26.87 18.65
CA GLU A 22 -14.17 26.29 20.01
C GLU A 22 -15.25 25.22 20.26
N ASN A 23 -16.23 25.05 19.38
CA ASN A 23 -17.35 24.10 19.58
C ASN A 23 -17.32 22.88 18.65
N VAL A 24 -16.16 22.53 18.07
CA VAL A 24 -16.01 21.30 17.27
C VAL A 24 -15.26 20.26 18.09
N ASN A 25 -15.82 19.05 18.21
CA ASN A 25 -15.13 17.95 18.87
C ASN A 25 -13.87 17.58 18.07
N LYS A 26 -12.68 17.86 18.62
CA LYS A 26 -11.39 17.53 18.00
C LYS A 26 -10.79 16.21 18.50
N ASN A 27 -11.49 15.48 19.37
CA ASN A 27 -11.03 14.19 19.90
C ASN A 27 -10.71 13.21 18.75
N LYS A 28 -9.57 12.52 18.85
CA LYS A 28 -9.10 11.54 17.85
C LYS A 28 -10.02 10.32 17.75
N PHE A 29 -10.74 9.97 18.82
CA PHE A 29 -11.72 8.87 18.92
C PHE A 29 -13.16 9.28 18.60
N ARG A 30 -13.38 10.52 18.13
CA ARG A 30 -14.73 10.89 17.66
C ARG A 30 -15.13 10.03 16.47
N GLN A 31 -16.43 9.89 16.26
CA GLN A 31 -16.94 9.03 15.20
C GLN A 31 -16.68 9.62 13.80
N LEU A 32 -16.49 8.79 12.76
CA LEU A 32 -16.24 9.23 11.38
C LEU A 32 -17.49 9.70 10.63
N GLY A 33 -18.66 9.69 11.25
CA GLY A 33 -19.94 9.99 10.59
C GLY A 33 -19.99 11.31 9.81
N GLU A 34 -19.25 12.34 10.24
CA GLU A 34 -19.16 13.63 9.53
C GLU A 34 -18.25 13.60 8.28
N LEU A 35 -17.34 12.62 8.20
CA LEU A 35 -16.41 12.44 7.07
C LEU A 35 -16.88 11.40 6.06
N LEU A 36 -17.74 10.46 6.48
CA LEU A 36 -18.22 9.38 5.63
C LEU A 36 -19.63 9.70 5.07
N PRO A 37 -19.92 9.32 3.81
CA PRO A 37 -21.27 9.45 3.26
C PRO A 37 -22.30 8.68 4.09
N THR A 38 -23.47 9.27 4.33
CA THR A 38 -24.56 8.59 5.05
C THR A 38 -25.01 7.33 4.30
N PRO A 39 -25.17 6.18 4.99
CA PRO A 39 -25.73 4.98 4.37
C PRO A 39 -27.11 5.21 3.75
N ASN A 40 -27.43 4.49 2.68
CA ASN A 40 -28.69 4.59 1.95
C ASN A 40 -29.09 3.22 1.36
N THR A 41 -30.10 3.17 0.50
CA THR A 41 -30.58 1.89 -0.07
C THR A 41 -29.62 1.27 -1.08
N TYR A 42 -28.68 2.06 -1.65
CA TYR A 42 -27.63 1.59 -2.55
C TYR A 42 -26.37 1.12 -1.80
N ARG A 43 -26.04 1.72 -0.65
CA ARG A 43 -24.87 1.39 0.18
C ARG A 43 -25.25 1.28 1.66
N ALA A 44 -25.20 0.06 2.19
CA ALA A 44 -25.68 -0.25 3.54
C ALA A 44 -24.71 0.22 4.64
N ALA A 45 -25.23 0.39 5.86
CA ALA A 45 -24.43 0.81 7.02
C ALA A 45 -23.34 -0.21 7.41
N SER A 46 -23.53 -1.50 7.07
CA SER A 46 -22.52 -2.55 7.24
C SER A 46 -21.33 -2.44 6.28
N GLY A 47 -21.37 -1.53 5.29
CA GLY A 47 -20.40 -1.47 4.21
C GLY A 47 -20.64 -2.50 3.10
N ALA A 48 -21.76 -3.22 3.12
CA ALA A 48 -22.20 -4.06 2.02
C ALA A 48 -22.95 -3.23 0.94
N PRO A 49 -22.99 -3.70 -0.32
CA PRO A 49 -23.96 -3.20 -1.29
C PRO A 49 -25.37 -3.28 -0.69
N GLY A 50 -26.13 -2.20 -0.84
CA GLY A 50 -27.51 -2.12 -0.37
C GLY A 50 -28.47 -2.93 -1.28
N HIS A 51 -29.72 -3.06 -0.84
CA HIS A 51 -30.73 -3.85 -1.55
C HIS A 51 -31.12 -3.27 -2.92
N ASP A 52 -30.93 -1.97 -3.13
CA ASP A 52 -31.19 -1.30 -4.40
C ASP A 52 -29.90 -1.06 -5.22
N TYR A 53 -28.75 -1.61 -4.81
CA TYR A 53 -27.46 -1.39 -5.50
C TYR A 53 -27.56 -1.74 -6.99
N TRP A 54 -27.08 -0.83 -7.83
CA TRP A 54 -27.02 -0.99 -9.27
C TRP A 54 -25.65 -0.61 -9.81
N GLN A 55 -25.30 -1.11 -10.98
CA GLN A 55 -24.14 -0.66 -11.73
C GLN A 55 -24.36 -0.89 -13.22
N GLN A 56 -23.72 -0.08 -14.04
CA GLN A 56 -23.86 -0.17 -15.48
C GLN A 56 -23.08 -1.34 -16.06
N ARG A 57 -23.47 -1.74 -17.27
CA ARG A 57 -22.77 -2.76 -18.06
C ARG A 57 -22.46 -2.22 -19.46
N ALA A 58 -21.27 -2.52 -19.96
CA ALA A 58 -20.85 -2.16 -21.33
C ALA A 58 -20.19 -3.36 -22.02
N ASP A 59 -20.84 -3.90 -23.04
CA ASP A 59 -20.31 -4.99 -23.85
C ASP A 59 -19.62 -4.48 -25.11
N TYR A 60 -18.60 -5.22 -25.55
CA TYR A 60 -17.71 -4.82 -26.63
C TYR A 60 -17.53 -5.94 -27.66
N ASN A 61 -17.68 -5.58 -28.94
CA ASN A 61 -17.17 -6.36 -30.06
C ASN A 61 -16.13 -5.52 -30.80
N ILE A 62 -14.85 -5.84 -30.61
CA ILE A 62 -13.72 -5.05 -31.10
C ILE A 62 -12.98 -5.83 -32.18
N LYS A 63 -12.67 -5.15 -33.28
CA LYS A 63 -11.78 -5.64 -34.34
C LYS A 63 -10.61 -4.69 -34.44
N VAL A 64 -9.39 -5.21 -34.27
CA VAL A 64 -8.15 -4.44 -34.40
C VAL A 64 -7.18 -5.10 -35.36
N THR A 65 -6.40 -4.26 -36.04
CA THR A 65 -5.29 -4.67 -36.88
C THR A 65 -4.02 -3.96 -36.43
N LEU A 66 -2.95 -4.72 -36.19
CA LEU A 66 -1.61 -4.20 -35.93
C LEU A 66 -0.87 -4.00 -37.26
N ASP A 67 -0.57 -2.75 -37.61
CA ASP A 67 0.37 -2.42 -38.68
C ASP A 67 1.79 -2.40 -38.10
N ASP A 68 2.47 -3.55 -38.19
CA ASP A 68 3.83 -3.75 -37.69
C ASP A 68 4.88 -2.93 -38.45
N ALA A 69 4.59 -2.46 -39.67
CA ALA A 69 5.50 -1.62 -40.44
C ALA A 69 5.45 -0.16 -40.00
N LYS A 70 4.27 0.33 -39.63
CA LYS A 70 4.04 1.73 -39.19
C LYS A 70 3.94 1.90 -37.68
N GLN A 71 3.96 0.81 -36.91
CA GLN A 71 3.68 0.78 -35.48
C GLN A 71 2.36 1.52 -35.16
N ARG A 72 1.28 1.08 -35.81
CA ARG A 72 -0.06 1.69 -35.71
C ARG A 72 -1.11 0.63 -35.40
N ILE A 73 -2.17 1.04 -34.72
CA ILE A 73 -3.39 0.23 -34.54
C ILE A 73 -4.55 0.90 -35.25
N ASP A 74 -5.23 0.10 -36.05
CA ASP A 74 -6.51 0.41 -36.68
C ASP A 74 -7.61 -0.38 -36.00
N GLY A 75 -8.65 0.31 -35.54
CA GLY A 75 -9.69 -0.25 -34.69
C GLY A 75 -11.10 0.10 -35.13
N SER A 76 -12.00 -0.83 -34.90
CA SER A 76 -13.44 -0.59 -34.93
C SER A 76 -14.10 -1.39 -33.81
N GLU A 77 -15.05 -0.78 -33.13
CA GLU A 77 -15.78 -1.41 -32.05
C GLU A 77 -17.28 -1.16 -32.19
N THR A 78 -18.06 -2.15 -31.76
CA THR A 78 -19.46 -1.98 -31.41
C THR A 78 -19.57 -2.04 -29.89
N VAL A 79 -20.08 -0.97 -29.30
CA VAL A 79 -20.36 -0.87 -27.86
C VAL A 79 -21.84 -1.09 -27.64
N THR A 80 -22.21 -1.94 -26.68
CA THR A 80 -23.60 -2.10 -26.22
C THR A 80 -23.67 -1.71 -24.76
N TYR A 81 -24.31 -0.58 -24.49
CA TYR A 81 -24.47 -0.02 -23.15
C TYR A 81 -25.83 -0.37 -22.58
N HIS A 82 -25.85 -0.89 -21.35
CA HIS A 82 -27.07 -1.23 -20.62
C HIS A 82 -27.25 -0.26 -19.46
N ASN A 83 -28.37 0.48 -19.46
CA ASN A 83 -28.71 1.41 -18.39
C ASN A 83 -29.45 0.68 -17.25
N ASN A 84 -28.71 0.23 -16.26
CA ASN A 84 -29.24 -0.37 -15.04
C ASN A 84 -29.56 0.66 -13.94
N SER A 85 -29.28 1.95 -14.18
CA SER A 85 -29.62 3.02 -13.24
C SER A 85 -31.13 3.32 -13.24
N PRO A 86 -31.66 3.93 -12.16
CA PRO A 86 -33.02 4.46 -12.15
C PRO A 86 -33.19 5.74 -13.00
N ASP A 87 -32.11 6.24 -13.59
CA ASP A 87 -32.08 7.52 -14.31
C ASP A 87 -32.39 7.36 -15.81
N VAL A 88 -32.91 8.42 -16.40
CA VAL A 88 -33.02 8.56 -17.85
C VAL A 88 -31.76 9.24 -18.36
N LEU A 89 -31.02 8.58 -19.25
CA LEU A 89 -29.77 9.09 -19.82
C LEU A 89 -30.00 9.67 -21.22
N THR A 90 -29.51 10.87 -21.48
CA THR A 90 -29.61 11.53 -22.82
C THR A 90 -28.29 11.55 -23.59
N TYR A 91 -27.20 11.16 -22.96
CA TYR A 91 -25.86 11.07 -23.54
C TYR A 91 -25.04 10.00 -22.82
N LEU A 92 -23.98 9.54 -23.48
CA LEU A 92 -22.99 8.60 -22.94
C LEU A 92 -21.59 9.21 -23.01
N TRP A 93 -20.73 8.88 -22.06
CA TRP A 93 -19.33 9.30 -22.06
C TRP A 93 -18.38 8.13 -22.32
N LEU A 94 -17.36 8.37 -23.14
CA LEU A 94 -16.23 7.47 -23.37
C LEU A 94 -14.92 8.16 -22.96
N GLN A 95 -14.01 7.39 -22.37
CA GLN A 95 -12.62 7.75 -22.11
C GLN A 95 -11.80 7.54 -23.39
N LEU A 96 -10.97 8.53 -23.72
CA LEU A 96 -10.07 8.57 -24.87
C LEU A 96 -8.63 8.66 -24.38
N ASP A 97 -8.14 7.66 -23.66
CA ASP A 97 -6.92 7.75 -22.86
C ASP A 97 -5.64 7.96 -23.67
N GLN A 98 -5.61 7.50 -24.92
CA GLN A 98 -4.49 7.82 -25.82
C GLN A 98 -4.34 9.33 -26.05
N ASN A 99 -5.39 10.13 -25.86
CA ASN A 99 -5.35 11.58 -26.01
C ASN A 99 -4.50 12.28 -24.95
N VAL A 100 -4.06 11.59 -23.88
CA VAL A 100 -3.02 12.13 -22.99
C VAL A 100 -1.72 12.45 -23.76
N ARG A 101 -1.50 11.79 -24.89
CA ARG A 101 -0.39 12.00 -25.83
C ARG A 101 -0.74 12.91 -27.02
N ALA A 102 -1.93 13.50 -27.04
CA ALA A 102 -2.28 14.49 -28.05
C ALA A 102 -1.41 15.74 -27.85
N LYS A 103 -1.15 16.47 -28.95
CA LYS A 103 -0.29 17.66 -28.93
C LYS A 103 -0.82 18.76 -28.01
N ASP A 104 -2.14 18.85 -27.86
CA ASP A 104 -2.86 19.81 -27.04
C ASP A 104 -3.40 19.20 -25.74
N SER A 105 -2.85 18.07 -25.28
CA SER A 105 -3.24 17.41 -24.03
C SER A 105 -2.99 18.31 -22.81
N ASP A 106 -3.99 18.38 -21.92
CA ASP A 106 -3.92 19.19 -20.70
C ASP A 106 -2.77 18.74 -19.77
N ASN A 107 -2.36 17.47 -19.84
CA ASN A 107 -1.18 16.97 -19.14
C ASN A 107 0.07 17.80 -19.47
N PHE A 108 0.32 18.07 -20.76
CA PHE A 108 1.49 18.86 -21.17
C PHE A 108 1.31 20.36 -20.92
N VAL A 109 0.08 20.86 -20.98
CA VAL A 109 -0.20 22.30 -20.86
C VAL A 109 -0.20 22.76 -19.39
N ALA A 110 -0.64 21.90 -18.46
CA ALA A 110 -0.75 22.21 -17.03
C ALA A 110 0.55 21.95 -16.25
N ASP A 111 1.47 21.14 -16.79
CA ASP A 111 2.71 20.78 -16.10
C ASP A 111 3.63 22.00 -15.88
N ASN A 112 4.02 22.23 -14.62
CA ASN A 112 5.02 23.25 -14.25
C ASN A 112 6.42 22.73 -14.55
N VAL A 113 6.86 22.81 -15.81
CA VAL A 113 8.21 22.41 -16.20
C VAL A 113 9.21 23.53 -15.94
N GLY A 114 10.04 23.38 -14.91
CA GLY A 114 11.21 24.22 -14.68
C GLY A 114 12.43 23.72 -15.45
N ILE A 115 13.30 24.65 -15.91
CA ILE A 115 14.62 24.30 -16.46
C ILE A 115 15.64 24.44 -15.32
N SER A 116 16.28 23.33 -14.94
CA SER A 116 17.42 23.34 -14.02
C SER A 116 18.73 23.70 -14.72
N ASP A 117 19.77 24.04 -13.95
CA ASP A 117 21.12 24.38 -14.46
C ASP A 117 21.75 23.29 -15.34
N SER A 118 21.25 22.05 -15.25
CA SER A 118 21.60 20.97 -16.16
C SER A 118 20.37 20.09 -16.43
N LEU A 119 20.22 19.67 -17.69
CA LEU A 119 19.24 18.68 -18.14
C LEU A 119 19.95 17.64 -19.01
N SER A 120 19.56 16.39 -18.89
CA SER A 120 19.97 15.32 -19.78
C SER A 120 19.34 15.49 -21.17
N PHE A 121 19.96 14.90 -22.20
CA PHE A 121 19.38 14.85 -23.55
C PHE A 121 17.99 14.20 -23.58
N LYS A 122 17.69 13.28 -22.65
CA LYS A 122 16.38 12.67 -22.54
C LYS A 122 15.34 13.69 -22.06
N GLU A 123 15.66 14.45 -21.03
CA GLU A 123 14.77 15.49 -20.48
C GLU A 123 14.50 16.58 -21.52
N ILE A 124 15.53 17.04 -22.24
CA ILE A 124 15.35 18.00 -23.34
C ILE A 124 14.41 17.43 -24.41
N LYS A 125 14.62 16.18 -24.85
CA LYS A 125 13.74 15.53 -25.83
C LYS A 125 12.30 15.38 -25.33
N MET A 126 12.09 15.18 -24.04
CA MET A 126 10.75 15.09 -23.44
C MET A 126 10.01 16.45 -23.44
N LEU A 127 10.72 17.57 -23.56
CA LEU A 127 10.09 18.89 -23.79
C LEU A 127 9.48 19.01 -25.20
N HIS A 128 9.90 18.18 -26.14
CA HIS A 128 9.40 18.18 -27.52
C HIS A 128 8.25 17.17 -27.67
N ASN A 129 7.01 17.65 -27.70
CA ASN A 129 5.81 16.82 -27.94
C ASN A 129 5.55 16.59 -29.44
N ASP A 130 6.55 16.03 -30.14
CA ASP A 130 6.51 15.90 -31.61
C ASP A 130 5.76 14.65 -32.10
N PHE A 131 5.51 13.68 -31.21
CA PHE A 131 4.81 12.45 -31.52
C PHE A 131 3.34 12.71 -31.88
N ASP A 132 2.84 12.10 -32.96
CA ASP A 132 1.43 12.16 -33.33
C ASP A 132 0.62 11.12 -32.53
N GLY A 133 0.41 11.44 -31.25
CA GLY A 133 -0.40 10.64 -30.33
C GLY A 133 -1.88 11.00 -30.35
N GLY A 134 -2.65 10.32 -29.50
CA GLY A 134 -4.10 10.49 -29.41
C GLY A 134 -4.88 9.59 -30.38
N PHE A 135 -6.11 9.28 -29.99
CA PHE A 135 -7.08 8.66 -30.87
C PHE A 135 -7.42 9.62 -32.01
N LYS A 136 -7.43 9.08 -33.23
CA LYS A 136 -8.04 9.71 -34.39
C LYS A 136 -9.38 9.03 -34.61
N ILE A 137 -10.46 9.66 -34.14
CA ILE A 137 -11.82 9.15 -34.32
C ILE A 137 -12.24 9.42 -35.76
N GLU A 138 -12.51 8.35 -36.51
CA GLU A 138 -12.94 8.44 -37.91
C GLU A 138 -14.46 8.54 -38.02
N SER A 139 -15.21 7.81 -37.19
CA SER A 139 -16.67 7.91 -37.15
C SER A 139 -17.28 7.37 -35.85
N VAL A 140 -18.42 7.95 -35.48
CA VAL A 140 -19.33 7.44 -34.45
C VAL A 140 -20.71 7.29 -35.09
N THR A 141 -21.24 6.07 -35.12
CA THR A 141 -22.49 5.77 -35.85
C THR A 141 -23.39 4.85 -35.04
N THR A 142 -24.69 4.86 -35.34
CA THR A 142 -25.59 3.78 -34.93
C THR A 142 -25.17 2.45 -35.56
N THR A 143 -25.67 1.32 -35.05
CA THR A 143 -25.43 0.00 -35.68
C THR A 143 -25.97 -0.11 -37.11
N SER A 144 -26.92 0.74 -37.49
CA SER A 144 -27.45 0.87 -38.86
C SER A 144 -26.58 1.70 -39.81
N GLY A 145 -25.54 2.37 -39.30
CA GLY A 145 -24.63 3.22 -40.08
C GLY A 145 -24.94 4.72 -40.08
N SER A 146 -26.07 5.16 -39.48
CA SER A 146 -26.39 6.59 -39.35
C SER A 146 -25.42 7.30 -38.39
N ALA A 147 -24.93 8.49 -38.75
CA ALA A 147 -24.02 9.27 -37.91
C ALA A 147 -24.68 9.70 -36.58
N LEU A 148 -23.91 9.66 -35.49
CA LEU A 148 -24.32 10.15 -34.18
C LEU A 148 -23.60 11.47 -33.86
N PRO A 149 -24.28 12.47 -33.29
CA PRO A 149 -23.59 13.66 -32.78
C PRO A 149 -22.69 13.28 -31.61
N TYR A 150 -21.45 13.80 -31.61
CA TYR A 150 -20.51 13.61 -30.52
C TYR A 150 -19.61 14.83 -30.36
N VAL A 151 -19.06 15.01 -29.15
CA VAL A 151 -18.09 16.05 -28.82
C VAL A 151 -16.89 15.40 -28.15
N ILE A 152 -15.70 15.60 -28.71
CA ILE A 152 -14.45 15.26 -28.05
C ILE A 152 -14.04 16.44 -27.17
N ASN A 153 -13.99 16.20 -25.87
CA ASN A 153 -13.45 17.11 -24.89
C ASN A 153 -12.17 16.51 -24.32
N LYS A 154 -11.04 16.78 -25.00
CA LYS A 154 -9.70 16.32 -24.60
C LYS A 154 -9.63 14.80 -24.44
N THR A 155 -9.46 14.26 -23.23
CA THR A 155 -9.37 12.81 -22.99
C THR A 155 -10.73 12.14 -22.80
N MET A 156 -11.82 12.85 -23.10
CA MET A 156 -13.19 12.35 -22.99
C MET A 156 -13.97 12.60 -24.27
N MET A 157 -14.96 11.76 -24.55
CA MET A 157 -15.90 11.92 -25.67
C MET A 157 -17.33 11.74 -25.20
N ARG A 158 -18.20 12.72 -25.47
CA ARG A 158 -19.65 12.62 -25.24
C ARG A 158 -20.34 12.21 -26.53
N VAL A 159 -21.18 11.19 -26.47
CA VAL A 159 -22.07 10.77 -27.56
C VAL A 159 -23.49 11.13 -27.19
N ASP A 160 -24.15 11.96 -27.99
CA ASP A 160 -25.53 12.39 -27.74
C ASP A 160 -26.50 11.34 -28.29
N LEU A 161 -27.43 10.88 -27.45
CA LEU A 161 -28.34 9.81 -27.82
C LEU A 161 -29.48 10.35 -28.70
N PRO A 162 -29.87 9.63 -29.76
CA PRO A 162 -30.95 10.07 -30.64
C PRO A 162 -32.31 10.09 -29.92
N GLN A 163 -32.46 9.27 -28.88
CA GLN A 163 -33.60 9.23 -27.97
C GLN A 163 -33.10 8.97 -26.53
N PRO A 164 -33.76 9.51 -25.49
CA PRO A 164 -33.39 9.24 -24.12
C PRO A 164 -33.44 7.74 -23.78
N LEU A 165 -32.37 7.22 -23.18
CA LEU A 165 -32.24 5.85 -22.73
C LEU A 165 -32.88 5.69 -21.34
N LYS A 166 -34.01 5.00 -21.30
CA LYS A 166 -34.78 4.75 -20.06
C LYS A 166 -34.08 3.73 -19.14
N PRO A 167 -34.45 3.67 -17.85
CA PRO A 167 -34.05 2.58 -16.96
C PRO A 167 -34.35 1.20 -17.57
N GLY A 168 -33.39 0.29 -17.48
CA GLY A 168 -33.42 -1.04 -18.09
C GLY A 168 -33.24 -1.05 -19.61
N GLY A 169 -33.06 0.11 -20.24
CA GLY A 169 -32.86 0.21 -21.69
C GLY A 169 -31.43 -0.11 -22.12
N THR A 170 -31.28 -0.50 -23.39
CA THR A 170 -29.99 -0.77 -24.02
C THR A 170 -29.80 0.10 -25.26
N PHE A 171 -28.58 0.55 -25.52
CA PHE A 171 -28.21 1.26 -26.74
C PHE A 171 -26.89 0.73 -27.31
N SER A 172 -26.86 0.47 -28.62
CA SER A 172 -25.66 0.00 -29.33
C SER A 172 -25.23 1.00 -30.39
N PHE A 173 -23.92 1.26 -30.46
CA PHE A 173 -23.31 2.17 -31.42
C PHE A 173 -21.92 1.67 -31.81
N ASN A 174 -21.41 2.19 -32.93
CA ASN A 174 -20.10 1.86 -33.46
C ASN A 174 -19.15 3.05 -33.33
N VAL A 175 -17.88 2.77 -33.06
CA VAL A 175 -16.79 3.75 -33.13
C VAL A 175 -15.68 3.19 -34.01
N LYS A 176 -15.18 4.00 -34.95
CA LYS A 176 -14.02 3.67 -35.77
C LYS A 176 -12.89 4.64 -35.47
N TRP A 177 -11.70 4.12 -35.23
CA TRP A 177 -10.57 4.90 -34.72
C TRP A 177 -9.22 4.30 -35.14
N TRP A 178 -8.17 5.10 -35.06
CA TRP A 178 -6.79 4.61 -35.13
C TRP A 178 -5.88 5.47 -34.26
N TYR A 179 -4.71 4.94 -33.89
CA TYR A 179 -3.65 5.71 -33.23
C TYR A 179 -2.26 5.12 -33.50
N ASN A 180 -1.23 5.94 -33.39
CA ASN A 180 0.17 5.48 -33.47
C ASN A 180 0.62 4.94 -32.11
N ILE A 181 1.30 3.80 -32.12
CA ILE A 181 1.82 3.16 -30.91
C ILE A 181 3.09 3.89 -30.49
N ASN A 182 3.20 4.29 -29.22
CA ASN A 182 4.39 4.94 -28.69
C ASN A 182 5.54 3.96 -28.42
N ASP A 183 6.76 4.41 -28.66
CA ASP A 183 7.98 3.75 -28.19
C ASP A 183 8.09 3.92 -26.67
N ARG A 184 7.72 2.89 -25.91
CA ARG A 184 7.72 2.95 -24.44
C ARG A 184 9.12 3.16 -23.88
N MET A 185 10.16 2.72 -24.59
CA MET A 185 11.54 2.88 -24.12
C MET A 185 12.04 4.33 -24.20
N LYS A 186 11.43 5.14 -25.08
CA LYS A 186 11.74 6.57 -25.24
C LYS A 186 10.76 7.46 -24.47
N MET A 187 9.47 7.19 -24.61
CA MET A 187 8.38 8.06 -24.14
C MET A 187 7.79 7.62 -22.80
N GLY A 188 8.07 6.40 -22.34
CA GLY A 188 7.37 5.81 -21.19
C GLY A 188 5.92 5.48 -21.50
N GLY A 189 5.11 5.37 -20.45
CA GLY A 189 3.68 5.07 -20.53
C GLY A 189 3.33 3.59 -20.29
N ARG A 190 2.03 3.38 -20.03
CA ARG A 190 1.42 2.10 -19.62
C ARG A 190 1.18 1.09 -20.74
N SER A 191 1.26 1.56 -21.98
CA SER A 191 1.03 0.83 -23.23
C SER A 191 2.07 1.29 -24.24
N GLY A 192 2.42 0.43 -25.20
CA GLY A 192 3.37 0.77 -26.27
C GLY A 192 4.20 -0.42 -26.73
N TYR A 193 5.22 -0.14 -27.54
CA TYR A 193 6.17 -1.14 -28.01
C TYR A 193 7.56 -0.99 -27.39
N GLU A 194 8.30 -2.09 -27.40
CA GLU A 194 9.76 -2.13 -27.24
C GLU A 194 10.39 -2.57 -28.57
N TYR A 195 11.43 -1.85 -29.02
CA TYR A 195 12.19 -2.19 -30.23
C TYR A 195 13.51 -2.89 -29.88
N PHE A 196 13.77 -4.02 -30.54
CA PHE A 196 14.97 -4.84 -30.41
C PHE A 196 15.88 -4.60 -31.61
N ALA A 197 16.85 -3.70 -31.46
CA ALA A 197 17.72 -3.29 -32.56
C ALA A 197 18.65 -4.40 -33.08
N GLU A 198 18.97 -5.40 -32.25
CA GLU A 198 19.88 -6.49 -32.64
C GLU A 198 19.27 -7.44 -33.68
N ASP A 199 17.94 -7.58 -33.66
CA ASP A 199 17.21 -8.48 -34.56
C ASP A 199 16.03 -7.79 -35.28
N ASP A 200 15.97 -6.46 -35.28
CA ASP A 200 14.94 -5.64 -35.94
C ASP A 200 13.49 -6.08 -35.63
N ASN A 201 13.23 -6.42 -34.37
CA ASN A 201 11.93 -6.92 -33.93
C ASN A 201 11.25 -6.00 -32.92
N TYR A 202 9.93 -6.17 -32.77
CA TYR A 202 9.11 -5.43 -31.81
C TYR A 202 8.39 -6.36 -30.84
N LEU A 203 8.23 -5.90 -29.61
CA LEU A 203 7.33 -6.49 -28.63
C LEU A 203 6.29 -5.44 -28.24
N TYR A 204 5.03 -5.74 -28.57
CA TYR A 204 3.90 -4.87 -28.30
C TYR A 204 3.21 -5.32 -27.02
N THR A 205 3.01 -4.38 -26.09
CA THR A 205 2.14 -4.54 -24.93
C THR A 205 1.08 -3.44 -25.01
N ILE A 206 -0.11 -3.82 -25.44
CA ILE A 206 -1.16 -2.91 -25.88
C ILE A 206 -2.31 -2.97 -24.91
N ALA A 207 -2.62 -1.80 -24.37
CA ALA A 207 -3.77 -1.57 -23.52
C ALA A 207 -4.23 -0.12 -23.65
N GLN A 208 -5.40 0.21 -23.06
CA GLN A 208 -6.03 1.53 -23.20
C GLN A 208 -6.17 1.92 -24.69
N PHE A 209 -6.38 0.92 -25.54
CA PHE A 209 -6.17 1.02 -26.98
C PHE A 209 -7.46 1.31 -27.74
N TYR A 210 -8.60 1.37 -27.06
CA TYR A 210 -9.91 1.58 -27.63
C TYR A 210 -10.65 2.64 -26.80
N PRO A 211 -11.63 3.39 -27.35
CA PRO A 211 -12.52 4.25 -26.58
C PRO A 211 -13.33 3.45 -25.53
N ARG A 212 -13.18 3.78 -24.25
CA ARG A 212 -13.72 2.96 -23.14
C ARG A 212 -14.93 3.64 -22.51
N MET A 213 -16.00 2.92 -22.20
CA MET A 213 -17.20 3.50 -21.61
C MET A 213 -16.86 4.02 -20.21
N ALA A 214 -17.12 5.31 -19.98
CA ALA A 214 -16.99 5.88 -18.66
C ALA A 214 -17.98 5.23 -17.70
N MET A 215 -17.59 5.09 -16.44
CA MET A 215 -18.51 4.65 -15.39
C MET A 215 -19.59 5.71 -15.14
N TYR A 216 -20.85 5.28 -15.01
CA TYR A 216 -21.93 6.06 -14.42
C TYR A 216 -22.42 5.34 -13.17
N ASN A 217 -22.48 6.03 -12.03
CA ASN A 217 -22.78 5.42 -10.74
C ASN A 217 -23.58 6.35 -9.82
N GLU A 218 -24.06 5.81 -8.71
CA GLU A 218 -24.88 6.46 -7.70
C GLU A 218 -24.12 7.40 -6.76
N VAL A 219 -22.78 7.46 -6.85
CA VAL A 219 -21.92 8.28 -5.99
C VAL A 219 -21.56 9.60 -6.66
N TYR A 220 -21.18 9.56 -7.94
CA TYR A 220 -20.65 10.70 -8.69
C TYR A 220 -21.39 10.97 -10.01
N GLY A 221 -22.34 10.11 -10.40
CA GLY A 221 -22.85 10.12 -11.77
C GLY A 221 -21.75 9.66 -12.73
N TRP A 222 -21.47 10.46 -13.77
CA TRP A 222 -20.41 10.14 -14.74
C TRP A 222 -19.02 10.41 -14.16
N GLN A 223 -18.14 9.39 -14.18
CA GLN A 223 -16.71 9.59 -13.96
C GLN A 223 -16.04 10.08 -15.27
N ASN A 224 -16.08 11.40 -15.49
CA ASN A 224 -15.60 12.05 -16.71
C ASN A 224 -14.54 13.13 -16.48
N LYS A 225 -13.77 13.02 -15.38
CA LYS A 225 -12.59 13.85 -15.15
C LYS A 225 -11.54 13.63 -16.24
N GLN A 226 -10.83 14.69 -16.60
CA GLN A 226 -9.73 14.62 -17.57
C GLN A 226 -8.57 13.78 -17.04
N PHE A 227 -7.87 13.10 -17.94
CA PHE A 227 -6.71 12.29 -17.61
C PHE A 227 -5.42 13.11 -17.70
N LEU A 228 -4.74 13.31 -16.57
CA LEU A 228 -3.47 14.03 -16.46
C LEU A 228 -2.28 13.07 -16.22
N GLY A 229 -2.37 11.83 -16.70
CA GLY A 229 -1.26 10.88 -16.69
C GLY A 229 -1.03 10.07 -15.41
N SER A 230 -1.45 10.55 -14.23
CA SER A 230 -1.13 9.88 -12.95
C SER A 230 -2.22 8.94 -12.45
N GLY A 231 -3.49 9.39 -12.38
CA GLY A 231 -4.60 8.54 -11.97
C GLY A 231 -4.95 7.50 -13.03
N GLU A 232 -5.35 6.31 -12.62
CA GLU A 232 -5.81 5.29 -13.56
C GLU A 232 -7.28 5.48 -13.97
N PHE A 233 -8.07 4.41 -14.05
CA PHE A 233 -9.35 4.40 -14.73
C PHE A 233 -10.38 3.58 -13.99
N THR A 234 -11.63 3.99 -14.09
CA THR A 234 -12.79 3.27 -13.57
C THR A 234 -13.77 3.00 -14.69
N LEU A 235 -14.10 1.74 -14.88
CA LEU A 235 -14.79 1.25 -16.09
C LEU A 235 -15.92 0.30 -15.71
N CYS A 236 -16.94 0.25 -16.57
CA CYS A 236 -18.05 -0.68 -16.42
C CYS A 236 -17.59 -2.12 -16.67
N PHE A 237 -18.21 -3.08 -15.98
CA PHE A 237 -18.06 -4.49 -16.33
C PHE A 237 -18.85 -4.81 -17.61
N GLY A 238 -18.37 -5.77 -18.39
CA GLY A 238 -19.12 -6.36 -19.48
C GLY A 238 -18.36 -7.47 -20.20
N ASP A 239 -18.95 -7.93 -21.30
CA ASP A 239 -18.41 -9.01 -22.12
C ASP A 239 -17.66 -8.44 -23.33
N PHE A 240 -16.52 -9.04 -23.63
CA PHE A 240 -15.66 -8.65 -24.74
C PHE A 240 -15.51 -9.80 -25.73
N THR A 241 -15.71 -9.50 -27.00
CA THR A 241 -15.22 -10.32 -28.12
C THR A 241 -14.22 -9.48 -28.90
N VAL A 242 -12.95 -9.88 -28.91
CA VAL A 242 -11.89 -9.11 -29.55
C VAL A 242 -11.21 -9.95 -30.62
N SER A 243 -11.23 -9.46 -31.85
CA SER A 243 -10.53 -10.03 -33.00
C SER A 243 -9.28 -9.22 -33.29
N ILE A 244 -8.11 -9.82 -33.08
CA ILE A 244 -6.79 -9.17 -33.19
C ILE A 244 -6.07 -9.74 -34.41
N THR A 245 -5.94 -8.93 -35.46
CA THR A 245 -5.19 -9.28 -36.67
C THR A 245 -3.75 -8.79 -36.57
N VAL A 246 -2.80 -9.72 -36.63
CA VAL A 246 -1.36 -9.48 -36.49
C VAL A 246 -0.59 -10.23 -37.60
N PRO A 247 0.70 -9.95 -37.83
CA PRO A 247 1.53 -10.77 -38.71
C PRO A 247 1.48 -12.26 -38.34
N ALA A 248 1.52 -13.15 -39.34
CA ALA A 248 1.22 -14.57 -39.16
C ALA A 248 2.26 -15.37 -38.33
N ASP A 249 3.42 -14.76 -38.10
CA ASP A 249 4.56 -15.21 -37.30
C ASP A 249 4.52 -14.68 -35.85
N HIS A 250 3.55 -13.83 -35.50
CA HIS A 250 3.35 -13.40 -34.12
C HIS A 250 2.59 -14.44 -33.28
N ILE A 251 2.98 -14.53 -32.01
CA ILE A 251 2.16 -15.14 -30.95
C ILE A 251 1.43 -14.01 -30.22
N VAL A 252 0.18 -14.26 -29.81
CA VAL A 252 -0.66 -13.29 -29.09
C VAL A 252 -1.11 -13.87 -27.76
N GLY A 253 -0.90 -13.10 -26.68
CA GLY A 253 -1.52 -13.31 -25.38
C GLY A 253 -2.47 -12.14 -25.09
N ALA A 254 -3.65 -12.40 -24.56
CA ALA A 254 -4.65 -11.36 -24.31
C ALA A 254 -5.57 -11.69 -23.14
N THR A 255 -6.24 -10.67 -22.62
CA THR A 255 -7.42 -10.82 -21.76
C THR A 255 -8.41 -11.81 -22.39
N GLY A 256 -8.95 -12.72 -21.57
CA GLY A 256 -9.95 -13.69 -22.01
C GLY A 256 -9.41 -15.02 -22.55
N VAL A 257 -10.32 -15.84 -23.07
CA VAL A 257 -10.04 -17.20 -23.56
C VAL A 257 -9.91 -17.19 -25.08
N LEU A 258 -8.83 -17.79 -25.59
CA LEU A 258 -8.63 -18.00 -27.03
C LEU A 258 -9.70 -18.91 -27.62
N GLN A 259 -10.43 -18.43 -28.62
CA GLN A 259 -11.57 -19.12 -29.23
C GLN A 259 -11.21 -19.94 -30.47
N ASN A 260 -10.13 -19.58 -31.19
CA ASN A 260 -9.75 -20.22 -32.45
C ASN A 260 -8.34 -20.84 -32.46
N PRO A 261 -7.93 -21.63 -31.44
CA PRO A 261 -6.58 -22.20 -31.37
C PRO A 261 -6.22 -23.07 -32.58
N GLY A 262 -7.21 -23.75 -33.18
CA GLY A 262 -7.04 -24.56 -34.38
C GLY A 262 -6.61 -23.80 -35.64
N GLN A 263 -6.81 -22.48 -35.68
CA GLN A 263 -6.47 -21.62 -36.82
C GLN A 263 -5.12 -20.91 -36.63
N VAL A 264 -4.72 -20.67 -35.38
CA VAL A 264 -3.56 -19.82 -35.07
C VAL A 264 -2.35 -20.59 -34.54
N LEU A 265 -2.58 -21.75 -33.90
CA LEU A 265 -1.53 -22.60 -33.32
C LEU A 265 -1.23 -23.83 -34.19
N THR A 266 0.02 -24.28 -34.18
CA THR A 266 0.41 -25.56 -34.80
C THR A 266 -0.16 -26.74 -34.02
N ALA A 267 -0.25 -27.93 -34.65
CA ALA A 267 -0.76 -29.13 -33.98
C ALA A 267 0.05 -29.49 -32.71
N GLN A 268 1.38 -29.30 -32.74
CA GLN A 268 2.23 -29.55 -31.57
C GLN A 268 2.00 -28.54 -30.45
N GLN A 269 1.77 -27.27 -30.77
CA GLN A 269 1.43 -26.22 -29.80
C GLN A 269 0.07 -26.50 -29.16
N GLN A 270 -0.94 -26.91 -29.95
CA GLN A 270 -2.26 -27.29 -29.44
C GLN A 270 -2.22 -28.46 -28.46
N GLU A 271 -1.44 -29.50 -28.76
CA GLU A 271 -1.32 -30.65 -27.85
C GLU A 271 -0.59 -30.28 -26.55
N ARG A 272 0.48 -29.46 -26.62
CA ARG A 272 1.16 -28.93 -25.44
C ARG A 272 0.22 -28.06 -24.60
N PHE A 273 -0.61 -27.25 -25.25
CA PHE A 273 -1.60 -26.41 -24.58
C PHE A 273 -2.66 -27.24 -23.87
N ARG A 274 -3.17 -28.30 -24.50
CA ARG A 274 -4.11 -29.22 -23.88
C ARG A 274 -3.51 -29.96 -22.67
N LYS A 275 -2.25 -30.39 -22.76
CA LYS A 275 -1.51 -31.03 -21.66
C LYS A 275 -1.27 -30.11 -20.47
N SER A 276 -1.02 -28.82 -20.71
CA SER A 276 -0.75 -27.83 -19.66
C SER A 276 -1.89 -27.71 -18.64
N ARG A 277 -3.15 -27.95 -19.04
CA ARG A 277 -4.35 -27.85 -18.18
C ARG A 277 -4.32 -28.74 -16.95
N SER A 278 -3.59 -29.85 -16.98
CA SER A 278 -3.48 -30.79 -15.86
C SER A 278 -2.05 -30.98 -15.39
N ALA A 279 -1.10 -30.17 -15.87
CA ALA A 279 0.30 -30.29 -15.51
C ALA A 279 0.58 -29.65 -14.14
N GLY A 280 1.37 -30.34 -13.31
CA GLY A 280 1.86 -29.80 -12.03
C GLY A 280 3.00 -28.80 -12.18
N GLU A 281 3.59 -28.72 -13.37
CA GLU A 281 4.71 -27.85 -13.73
C GLU A 281 4.42 -27.13 -15.06
N PRO A 282 5.03 -25.95 -15.31
CA PRO A 282 4.86 -25.24 -16.58
C PRO A 282 5.22 -26.10 -17.80
N VAL A 283 4.35 -26.09 -18.81
CA VAL A 283 4.56 -26.75 -20.11
C VAL A 283 4.83 -25.68 -21.15
N MET A 284 5.94 -25.80 -21.89
CA MET A 284 6.28 -24.91 -23.00
C MET A 284 5.34 -25.11 -24.19
N ILE A 285 4.44 -24.16 -24.42
CA ILE A 285 3.52 -24.15 -25.55
C ILE A 285 4.23 -23.69 -26.82
N VAL A 286 5.02 -22.63 -26.73
CA VAL A 286 5.96 -22.18 -27.77
C VAL A 286 7.35 -22.21 -27.16
N THR A 287 8.24 -23.03 -27.73
CA THR A 287 9.62 -23.18 -27.23
C THR A 287 10.49 -22.01 -27.64
N GLU A 288 11.62 -21.83 -26.94
CA GLU A 288 12.65 -20.86 -27.36
C GLU A 288 13.18 -21.13 -28.78
N ALA A 289 13.30 -22.40 -29.19
CA ALA A 289 13.71 -22.74 -30.55
C ALA A 289 12.70 -22.27 -31.60
N GLU A 290 11.39 -22.43 -31.33
CA GLU A 290 10.33 -21.93 -32.21
C GLU A 290 10.31 -20.39 -32.25
N ALA A 291 10.46 -19.72 -31.10
CA ALA A 291 10.53 -18.25 -31.04
C ALA A 291 11.73 -17.68 -31.80
N ARG A 292 12.90 -18.34 -31.69
CA ARG A 292 14.11 -17.99 -32.44
C ARG A 292 13.97 -18.20 -33.95
N GLU A 293 13.11 -19.12 -34.37
CA GLU A 293 12.80 -19.30 -35.79
C GLU A 293 11.87 -18.19 -36.29
N ASN A 294 10.82 -17.87 -35.52
CA ASN A 294 9.85 -16.83 -35.89
C ASN A 294 10.47 -15.42 -36.00
N GLU A 295 11.48 -15.09 -35.18
CA GLU A 295 12.07 -13.75 -35.16
C GLU A 295 13.09 -13.48 -36.28
N LYS A 296 13.45 -14.49 -37.11
CA LYS A 296 14.46 -14.35 -38.18
C LYS A 296 13.98 -13.51 -39.36
N ASP A 297 12.82 -13.86 -39.91
CA ASP A 297 12.29 -13.28 -41.15
C ASP A 297 10.85 -12.81 -40.95
N LYS A 298 10.56 -11.56 -41.31
CA LYS A 298 9.22 -10.98 -41.22
C LYS A 298 8.32 -11.51 -42.34
N THR A 299 7.06 -11.83 -42.02
CA THR A 299 6.04 -12.19 -43.01
C THR A 299 5.08 -11.02 -43.35
N ASP A 300 4.59 -11.00 -44.58
CA ASP A 300 3.50 -10.14 -45.07
C ASP A 300 2.10 -10.75 -44.85
N ARG A 301 2.04 -12.04 -44.51
CA ARG A 301 0.80 -12.74 -44.18
C ARG A 301 0.31 -12.34 -42.80
N SER A 302 -0.99 -12.45 -42.56
CA SER A 302 -1.60 -12.16 -41.26
C SER A 302 -2.42 -13.33 -40.73
N LYS A 303 -2.65 -13.31 -39.42
CA LYS A 303 -3.57 -14.21 -38.69
C LYS A 303 -4.44 -13.37 -37.77
N THR A 304 -5.69 -13.80 -37.60
CA THR A 304 -6.62 -13.19 -36.65
C THR A 304 -6.82 -14.10 -35.45
N TRP A 305 -6.48 -13.61 -34.27
CA TRP A 305 -6.71 -14.27 -32.99
C TRP A 305 -8.01 -13.74 -32.38
N ILE A 306 -8.89 -14.64 -31.94
CA ILE A 306 -10.20 -14.28 -31.38
C ILE A 306 -10.21 -14.64 -29.90
N PHE A 307 -10.42 -13.64 -29.05
CA PHE A 307 -10.54 -13.81 -27.60
C PHE A 307 -11.92 -13.42 -27.12
N LYS A 308 -12.42 -14.16 -26.12
CA LYS A 308 -13.66 -13.84 -25.40
C LYS A 308 -13.37 -13.67 -23.91
N ALA A 309 -13.77 -12.54 -23.34
CA ALA A 309 -13.74 -12.30 -21.90
C ALA A 309 -15.15 -11.99 -21.40
N GLU A 310 -15.52 -12.54 -20.25
CA GLU A 310 -16.84 -12.36 -19.66
C GLU A 310 -16.71 -11.62 -18.33
N ASN A 311 -17.60 -10.65 -18.11
CA ASN A 311 -17.66 -9.84 -16.89
C ASN A 311 -16.29 -9.26 -16.47
N VAL A 312 -15.61 -8.61 -17.41
CA VAL A 312 -14.34 -7.88 -17.18
C VAL A 312 -14.56 -6.38 -17.36
N ARG A 313 -13.70 -5.57 -16.74
CA ARG A 313 -13.77 -4.10 -16.83
C ARG A 313 -12.92 -3.48 -17.94
N ASP A 314 -11.94 -4.22 -18.46
CA ASP A 314 -11.03 -3.74 -19.49
C ASP A 314 -10.42 -4.91 -20.28
N PHE A 315 -9.65 -4.59 -21.32
CA PHE A 315 -9.00 -5.54 -22.20
C PHE A 315 -7.57 -5.09 -22.53
N GLY A 316 -6.61 -5.99 -22.34
CA GLY A 316 -5.21 -5.83 -22.74
C GLY A 316 -4.75 -6.99 -23.62
N TRP A 317 -3.72 -6.76 -24.43
CA TRP A 317 -3.08 -7.82 -25.22
C TRP A 317 -1.61 -7.51 -25.51
N ALA A 318 -0.86 -8.56 -25.83
CA ALA A 318 0.52 -8.47 -26.23
C ALA A 318 0.78 -9.30 -27.47
N SER A 319 1.72 -8.86 -28.31
CA SER A 319 2.06 -9.55 -29.55
C SER A 319 3.53 -9.38 -29.90
N SER A 320 4.17 -10.48 -30.33
CA SER A 320 5.53 -10.47 -30.85
C SER A 320 5.86 -11.79 -31.54
N ARG A 321 6.82 -11.75 -32.48
CA ARG A 321 7.51 -12.94 -33.03
C ARG A 321 8.42 -13.60 -31.99
N LYS A 322 8.93 -12.81 -31.04
CA LYS A 322 9.94 -13.23 -30.06
C LYS A 322 9.37 -14.09 -28.93
N PHE A 323 8.05 -14.26 -28.83
CA PHE A 323 7.43 -14.88 -27.66
C PHE A 323 7.67 -16.39 -27.58
N ILE A 324 8.32 -16.77 -26.49
CA ILE A 324 8.19 -18.03 -25.78
C ILE A 324 6.88 -17.98 -25.00
N TRP A 325 6.18 -19.10 -24.89
CA TRP A 325 4.92 -19.21 -24.14
C TRP A 325 4.91 -20.49 -23.33
N ASP A 326 4.74 -20.40 -22.02
CA ASP A 326 4.50 -21.53 -21.13
C ASP A 326 3.18 -21.39 -20.34
N ALA A 327 2.63 -22.52 -19.90
CA ALA A 327 1.37 -22.55 -19.17
C ALA A 327 1.26 -23.73 -18.20
N MET A 328 0.47 -23.57 -17.14
CA MET A 328 0.04 -24.65 -16.25
C MET A 328 -1.38 -24.42 -15.72
N GLY A 329 -2.06 -25.51 -15.36
CA GLY A 329 -3.38 -25.48 -14.74
C GLY A 329 -3.32 -25.29 -13.22
N VAL A 330 -4.17 -24.41 -12.69
CA VAL A 330 -4.37 -24.17 -11.26
C VAL A 330 -5.80 -24.57 -10.89
N PRO A 331 -6.00 -25.66 -10.12
CA PRO A 331 -7.34 -26.12 -9.76
C PRO A 331 -8.00 -25.23 -8.70
N PHE A 332 -9.27 -24.90 -8.93
CA PHE A 332 -10.18 -24.20 -8.02
C PHE A 332 -11.53 -24.93 -8.01
N GLY A 333 -11.70 -25.87 -7.06
CA GLY A 333 -12.87 -26.75 -7.03
C GLY A 333 -12.95 -27.61 -8.31
N ASN A 334 -14.06 -27.49 -9.04
CA ASN A 334 -14.28 -28.17 -10.33
C ASN A 334 -13.75 -27.39 -11.55
N ARG A 335 -13.14 -26.22 -11.32
CA ARG A 335 -12.62 -25.31 -12.34
C ARG A 335 -11.11 -25.42 -12.42
N THR A 336 -10.54 -25.20 -13.60
CA THR A 336 -9.11 -25.01 -13.77
C THR A 336 -8.85 -23.64 -14.36
N VAL A 337 -8.09 -22.83 -13.65
CA VAL A 337 -7.57 -21.54 -14.12
C VAL A 337 -6.25 -21.79 -14.79
N MET A 338 -6.02 -21.20 -15.96
CA MET A 338 -4.73 -21.28 -16.63
C MET A 338 -3.80 -20.17 -16.17
N ALA A 339 -2.68 -20.53 -15.53
CA ALA A 339 -1.56 -19.61 -15.31
C ALA A 339 -0.62 -19.69 -16.52
N MET A 340 -0.25 -18.55 -17.11
CA MET A 340 0.59 -18.52 -18.32
C MET A 340 1.60 -17.39 -18.28
N SER A 341 2.71 -17.56 -19.01
CA SER A 341 3.65 -16.47 -19.27
C SER A 341 4.07 -16.37 -20.73
N TYR A 342 4.27 -15.15 -21.21
CA TYR A 342 4.79 -14.84 -22.55
C TYR A 342 6.03 -13.98 -22.41
N TYR A 343 7.16 -14.41 -22.97
CA TYR A 343 8.42 -13.70 -22.78
C TYR A 343 9.38 -13.95 -23.93
N PRO A 344 10.29 -13.02 -24.24
CA PRO A 344 11.29 -13.25 -25.25
C PRO A 344 12.52 -13.95 -24.64
N LYS A 345 13.44 -14.42 -25.48
CA LYS A 345 14.70 -15.08 -25.06
C LYS A 345 15.52 -14.23 -24.06
N GLU A 346 15.41 -12.91 -24.12
CA GLU A 346 16.08 -11.98 -23.21
C GLU A 346 15.52 -12.04 -21.78
N GLY A 347 14.39 -12.72 -21.54
CA GLY A 347 13.88 -13.02 -20.20
C GLY A 347 14.54 -14.25 -19.55
N ASN A 348 15.21 -15.11 -20.34
CA ASN A 348 15.78 -16.37 -19.87
C ASN A 348 17.18 -16.22 -19.26
N PRO A 349 17.51 -16.96 -18.18
CA PRO A 349 16.75 -18.09 -17.63
C PRO A 349 15.68 -17.70 -16.59
N LEU A 350 15.61 -16.42 -16.21
CA LEU A 350 14.83 -15.98 -15.06
C LEU A 350 13.31 -16.20 -15.24
N TRP A 351 12.79 -15.91 -16.43
CA TRP A 351 11.35 -16.01 -16.72
C TRP A 351 10.86 -17.46 -16.78
N GLU A 352 11.55 -18.30 -17.57
CA GLU A 352 11.26 -19.73 -17.65
C GLU A 352 11.29 -20.43 -16.29
N GLN A 353 12.20 -20.01 -15.40
CA GLN A 353 12.30 -20.62 -14.08
C GLN A 353 11.14 -20.24 -13.13
N TYR A 354 10.69 -18.98 -13.16
CA TYR A 354 9.85 -18.44 -12.10
C TYR A 354 8.46 -17.97 -12.54
N SER A 355 8.32 -17.31 -13.70
CA SER A 355 7.15 -16.45 -13.98
C SER A 355 5.81 -17.19 -13.82
N THR A 356 5.59 -18.30 -14.53
CA THR A 356 4.33 -19.04 -14.47
C THR A 356 4.05 -19.66 -13.11
N LYS A 357 5.09 -20.03 -12.36
CA LYS A 357 4.95 -20.51 -10.97
C LYS A 357 4.54 -19.39 -10.03
N VAL A 358 5.08 -18.18 -10.21
CA VAL A 358 4.70 -17.00 -9.43
C VAL A 358 3.24 -16.63 -9.72
N VAL A 359 2.80 -16.65 -10.98
CA VAL A 359 1.38 -16.46 -11.34
C VAL A 359 0.50 -17.47 -10.57
N ALA A 360 0.82 -18.76 -10.64
CA ALA A 360 0.06 -19.80 -9.95
C ALA A 360 0.06 -19.64 -8.42
N HIS A 361 1.19 -19.24 -7.83
CA HIS A 361 1.32 -18.94 -6.40
C HIS A 361 0.42 -17.77 -5.98
N THR A 362 0.46 -16.67 -6.72
CA THR A 362 -0.37 -15.48 -6.46
C THR A 362 -1.84 -15.83 -6.48
N LEU A 363 -2.31 -16.57 -7.50
CA LEU A 363 -3.72 -16.98 -7.59
C LEU A 363 -4.17 -17.74 -6.35
N ARG A 364 -3.36 -18.69 -5.85
CA ARG A 364 -3.69 -19.48 -4.66
C ARG A 364 -3.70 -18.62 -3.40
N ASN A 365 -2.66 -17.82 -3.20
CA ASN A 365 -2.50 -17.10 -1.94
C ASN A 365 -3.50 -15.92 -1.82
N TYR A 366 -3.72 -15.16 -2.90
CA TYR A 366 -4.74 -14.10 -2.88
C TYR A 366 -6.13 -14.68 -2.64
N SER A 367 -6.48 -15.80 -3.28
CA SER A 367 -7.79 -16.45 -3.11
C SER A 367 -8.03 -16.89 -1.66
N LYS A 368 -6.99 -17.34 -0.94
CA LYS A 368 -7.08 -17.71 0.48
C LYS A 368 -7.60 -16.56 1.34
N HIS A 369 -7.12 -15.34 1.07
CA HIS A 369 -7.43 -14.12 1.83
C HIS A 369 -8.64 -13.34 1.28
N THR A 370 -9.24 -13.77 0.16
CA THR A 370 -10.34 -13.05 -0.51
C THR A 370 -11.45 -14.03 -0.97
N PHE A 371 -11.57 -14.25 -2.27
CA PHE A 371 -12.51 -15.20 -2.90
C PHE A 371 -11.73 -16.05 -3.90
N ASP A 372 -12.27 -17.21 -4.27
CA ASP A 372 -11.64 -18.00 -5.32
C ASP A 372 -11.56 -17.20 -6.62
N TYR A 373 -10.38 -17.16 -7.23
CA TYR A 373 -10.17 -16.49 -8.51
C TYR A 373 -11.22 -16.92 -9.55
N PRO A 374 -12.06 -16.00 -10.07
CA PRO A 374 -13.21 -16.35 -10.90
C PRO A 374 -12.87 -16.50 -12.38
N TYR A 375 -11.85 -15.80 -12.87
CA TYR A 375 -11.53 -15.77 -14.30
C TYR A 375 -10.83 -17.07 -14.77
N PRO A 376 -10.96 -17.43 -16.05
CA PRO A 376 -10.42 -18.69 -16.57
C PRO A 376 -8.91 -18.69 -16.81
N THR A 377 -8.27 -17.52 -16.84
CA THR A 377 -6.83 -17.39 -17.12
C THR A 377 -6.20 -16.22 -16.35
N ALA A 378 -4.88 -16.29 -16.16
CA ALA A 378 -4.04 -15.21 -15.66
C ALA A 378 -2.67 -15.28 -16.37
N ILE A 379 -2.24 -14.16 -16.94
CA ILE A 379 -1.11 -14.09 -17.87
C ILE A 379 -0.10 -13.05 -17.38
N SER A 380 1.18 -13.43 -17.36
CA SER A 380 2.32 -12.53 -17.17
C SER A 380 3.09 -12.36 -18.47
N VAL A 381 3.28 -11.13 -18.96
CA VAL A 381 4.05 -10.85 -20.18
C VAL A 381 5.32 -10.09 -19.85
N ASN A 382 6.47 -10.52 -20.36
CA ASN A 382 7.73 -9.81 -20.13
C ASN A 382 7.81 -8.51 -20.94
N ALA A 383 7.97 -7.40 -20.24
CA ALA A 383 8.19 -6.07 -20.80
C ALA A 383 9.32 -5.39 -20.04
N LYS A 384 10.41 -4.98 -20.72
CA LYS A 384 11.71 -4.65 -20.09
C LYS A 384 11.67 -3.74 -18.86
N LYS A 385 10.80 -2.72 -18.81
CA LYS A 385 10.74 -1.70 -17.75
C LYS A 385 9.32 -1.20 -17.46
N ILE A 386 8.44 -2.08 -16.98
CA ILE A 386 7.07 -1.72 -16.54
C ILE A 386 6.50 -2.76 -15.56
N GLY A 387 5.59 -2.34 -14.69
CA GLY A 387 4.55 -3.16 -14.04
C GLY A 387 3.22 -2.53 -14.44
N MET A 388 2.31 -3.32 -14.99
CA MET A 388 0.99 -2.83 -15.37
C MET A 388 -0.02 -3.97 -15.51
N GLU A 389 -1.16 -3.81 -14.88
CA GLU A 389 -2.27 -4.74 -14.81
C GLU A 389 -3.38 -4.47 -15.83
N TYR A 390 -4.02 -5.54 -16.28
CA TYR A 390 -5.31 -5.56 -16.95
C TYR A 390 -6.01 -6.88 -16.58
N PRO A 391 -7.34 -7.02 -16.80
CA PRO A 391 -8.03 -8.26 -16.47
C PRO A 391 -7.37 -9.45 -17.17
N MET A 392 -6.98 -10.45 -16.40
CA MET A 392 -6.31 -11.69 -16.82
C MET A 392 -4.92 -11.54 -17.47
N ILE A 393 -4.38 -10.33 -17.66
CA ILE A 393 -3.08 -10.11 -18.31
C ILE A 393 -2.33 -8.93 -17.69
N CYS A 394 -1.04 -9.11 -17.44
CA CYS A 394 -0.17 -8.06 -16.92
C CYS A 394 1.16 -7.99 -17.66
N PHE A 395 1.81 -6.83 -17.60
CA PHE A 395 3.11 -6.55 -18.23
C PHE A 395 4.17 -6.34 -17.15
N ASN A 396 5.14 -7.24 -17.04
CA ASN A 396 6.10 -7.27 -15.94
C ASN A 396 7.55 -7.10 -16.38
N TYR A 397 8.31 -6.36 -15.59
CA TYR A 397 9.74 -6.17 -15.78
C TYR A 397 10.56 -7.35 -15.29
N GLY A 398 11.87 -7.28 -15.55
CA GLY A 398 12.87 -8.21 -15.04
C GLY A 398 13.48 -8.97 -16.20
N ARG A 399 14.76 -8.74 -16.46
CA ARG A 399 15.55 -9.52 -17.40
C ARG A 399 16.92 -9.78 -16.77
N PRO A 400 17.50 -10.97 -16.97
CA PRO A 400 18.89 -11.19 -16.63
C PRO A 400 19.83 -10.39 -17.53
N GLU A 401 21.11 -10.38 -17.16
CA GLU A 401 22.19 -9.90 -18.00
C GLU A 401 22.39 -10.82 -19.21
N LYS A 402 23.08 -10.33 -20.25
CA LYS A 402 23.32 -11.09 -21.50
C LYS A 402 24.03 -12.44 -21.30
N ASP A 403 24.80 -12.57 -20.21
CA ASP A 403 25.53 -13.79 -19.84
C ASP A 403 24.68 -14.77 -19.01
N GLY A 404 23.37 -14.49 -18.86
CA GLY A 404 22.40 -15.26 -18.10
C GLY A 404 22.43 -15.03 -16.59
N THR A 405 23.36 -14.21 -16.07
CA THR A 405 23.42 -13.87 -14.64
C THR A 405 22.42 -12.79 -14.26
N TYR A 406 22.10 -12.68 -12.97
CA TYR A 406 21.17 -11.65 -12.49
C TYR A 406 21.44 -11.30 -11.02
N SER A 407 21.09 -10.07 -10.63
CA SER A 407 21.24 -9.60 -9.26
C SER A 407 20.11 -10.09 -8.35
N LYS A 408 20.34 -10.07 -7.03
CA LYS A 408 19.29 -10.24 -6.01
C LYS A 408 18.11 -9.30 -6.25
N ARG A 409 18.39 -8.02 -6.55
CA ARG A 409 17.36 -7.01 -6.83
C ARG A 409 16.51 -7.38 -8.06
N THR A 410 17.13 -7.91 -9.11
CA THR A 410 16.43 -8.34 -10.32
C THR A 410 15.52 -9.53 -10.04
N LYS A 411 16.02 -10.57 -9.35
CA LYS A 411 15.23 -11.76 -8.99
C LYS A 411 14.00 -11.39 -8.17
N TYR A 412 14.20 -10.82 -6.98
CA TYR A 412 13.11 -10.53 -6.06
C TYR A 412 12.19 -9.45 -6.59
N GLY A 413 12.73 -8.43 -7.25
CA GLY A 413 11.90 -7.40 -7.82
C GLY A 413 11.00 -7.89 -8.96
N MET A 414 11.50 -8.79 -9.83
CA MET A 414 10.65 -9.44 -10.85
C MET A 414 9.53 -10.27 -10.20
N ILE A 415 9.87 -11.12 -9.22
CA ILE A 415 8.88 -11.95 -8.52
C ILE A 415 7.83 -11.07 -7.84
N GLY A 416 8.25 -10.04 -7.12
CA GLY A 416 7.35 -9.12 -6.41
C GLY A 416 6.42 -8.36 -7.35
N VAL A 417 6.92 -7.90 -8.51
CA VAL A 417 6.06 -7.24 -9.51
C VAL A 417 5.09 -8.24 -10.15
N ILE A 418 5.50 -9.46 -10.53
CA ILE A 418 4.54 -10.46 -11.02
C ILE A 418 3.47 -10.77 -9.96
N ILE A 419 3.82 -10.84 -8.68
CA ILE A 419 2.84 -10.98 -7.59
C ILE A 419 1.87 -9.79 -7.59
N HIS A 420 2.40 -8.57 -7.64
CA HIS A 420 1.61 -7.34 -7.63
C HIS A 420 0.65 -7.26 -8.81
N GLU A 421 1.15 -7.39 -10.04
CA GLU A 421 0.32 -7.21 -11.24
C GLU A 421 -0.69 -8.34 -11.45
N VAL A 422 -0.36 -9.58 -11.06
CA VAL A 422 -1.35 -10.67 -11.04
C VAL A 422 -2.36 -10.43 -9.91
N GLY A 423 -1.90 -9.92 -8.77
CA GLY A 423 -2.73 -9.54 -7.63
C GLY A 423 -3.79 -8.50 -7.97
N HIS A 424 -3.48 -7.60 -8.91
CA HIS A 424 -4.44 -6.61 -9.38
C HIS A 424 -5.69 -7.20 -10.05
N ASN A 425 -5.66 -8.48 -10.45
CA ASN A 425 -6.89 -9.14 -10.88
C ASN A 425 -7.96 -9.13 -9.78
N PHE A 426 -7.56 -9.20 -8.50
CA PHE A 426 -8.48 -9.10 -7.38
C PHE A 426 -8.84 -7.64 -7.10
N PHE A 427 -7.84 -6.76 -7.04
CA PHE A 427 -7.98 -5.32 -6.78
C PHE A 427 -7.22 -4.51 -7.84
N PRO A 428 -7.85 -3.87 -8.84
CA PRO A 428 -9.27 -3.59 -8.88
C PRO A 428 -10.04 -4.34 -9.98
N MET A 429 -9.47 -5.36 -10.64
CA MET A 429 -10.15 -5.94 -11.80
C MET A 429 -11.45 -6.66 -11.44
N ILE A 430 -11.58 -7.21 -10.23
CA ILE A 430 -12.80 -7.85 -9.74
C ILE A 430 -13.49 -6.99 -8.67
N VAL A 431 -12.73 -6.44 -7.71
CA VAL A 431 -13.23 -5.46 -6.74
C VAL A 431 -12.92 -4.07 -7.28
N ASN A 432 -13.84 -3.50 -8.06
CA ASN A 432 -13.59 -2.39 -8.99
C ASN A 432 -13.74 -1.01 -8.33
N SER A 433 -12.75 -0.61 -7.54
CA SER A 433 -12.69 0.73 -6.94
C SER A 433 -12.52 1.83 -7.99
N ASP A 434 -12.89 3.06 -7.60
CA ASP A 434 -12.61 4.25 -8.39
C ASP A 434 -11.14 4.67 -8.27
N GLU A 435 -10.26 4.01 -9.02
CA GLU A 435 -8.81 4.27 -9.00
C GLU A 435 -8.40 5.68 -9.37
N ARG A 436 -9.21 6.33 -10.23
CA ARG A 436 -9.02 7.74 -10.61
C ARG A 436 -9.18 8.67 -9.42
N GLN A 437 -10.01 8.28 -8.45
CA GLN A 437 -10.29 9.06 -7.25
C GLN A 437 -9.51 8.57 -6.02
N TRP A 438 -9.37 7.25 -5.85
CA TRP A 438 -8.91 6.58 -4.64
C TRP A 438 -7.86 5.50 -4.94
N THR A 439 -6.78 5.85 -5.63
CA THR A 439 -5.73 4.90 -6.06
C THR A 439 -5.19 3.98 -4.95
N TRP A 440 -5.18 4.44 -3.70
CA TRP A 440 -4.76 3.60 -2.58
C TRP A 440 -5.64 2.36 -2.36
N MET A 441 -6.92 2.40 -2.76
CA MET A 441 -7.79 1.22 -2.67
C MET A 441 -7.31 0.11 -3.60
N ASP A 442 -6.61 0.47 -4.66
CA ASP A 442 -6.14 -0.48 -5.65
C ASP A 442 -4.73 -0.89 -5.26
N GLU A 443 -3.85 0.11 -5.17
CA GLU A 443 -2.43 -0.07 -4.90
C GLU A 443 -2.12 -0.51 -3.47
N GLY A 444 -2.83 0.03 -2.50
CA GLY A 444 -2.61 -0.23 -1.07
C GLY A 444 -3.18 -1.57 -0.63
N LEU A 445 -4.40 -1.92 -1.05
CA LEU A 445 -5.00 -3.23 -0.78
C LEU A 445 -4.20 -4.34 -1.49
N ASN A 446 -3.82 -4.11 -2.75
CA ASN A 446 -2.98 -5.04 -3.49
C ASN A 446 -1.59 -5.18 -2.86
N SER A 447 -0.94 -4.08 -2.46
CA SER A 447 0.37 -4.10 -1.79
C SER A 447 0.35 -4.83 -0.45
N PHE A 448 -0.75 -4.76 0.30
CA PHE A 448 -0.92 -5.52 1.53
C PHE A 448 -0.95 -7.04 1.24
N LEU A 449 -1.74 -7.48 0.26
CA LEU A 449 -1.77 -8.91 -0.11
C LEU A 449 -0.49 -9.37 -0.82
N GLN A 450 0.17 -8.48 -1.57
CA GLN A 450 1.49 -8.72 -2.14
C GLN A 450 2.47 -9.06 -1.02
N TYR A 451 2.51 -8.26 0.05
CA TYR A 451 3.38 -8.53 1.20
C TYR A 451 3.13 -9.94 1.78
N LEU A 452 1.87 -10.32 2.03
CA LEU A 452 1.55 -11.66 2.53
C LEU A 452 1.98 -12.77 1.56
N THR A 453 1.85 -12.52 0.26
CA THR A 453 2.17 -13.48 -0.81
C THR A 453 3.67 -13.63 -1.03
N GLU A 454 4.42 -12.54 -0.92
CA GLU A 454 5.88 -12.53 -0.89
C GLU A 454 6.40 -13.33 0.31
N GLN A 455 5.88 -13.09 1.51
CA GLN A 455 6.28 -13.83 2.72
C GLN A 455 5.91 -15.33 2.66
N ALA A 456 4.86 -15.69 1.91
CA ALA A 456 4.49 -17.08 1.65
C ALA A 456 5.35 -17.76 0.56
N TRP A 457 6.10 -17.01 -0.25
CA TRP A 457 6.92 -17.56 -1.33
C TRP A 457 8.21 -18.21 -0.81
N GLU A 458 8.93 -17.53 0.08
CA GLU A 458 10.09 -18.07 0.78
C GLU A 458 10.27 -17.41 2.17
N PRO A 459 10.81 -18.13 3.17
CA PRO A 459 11.14 -17.53 4.46
C PRO A 459 12.11 -16.36 4.32
N GLY A 460 11.78 -15.23 4.93
CA GLY A 460 12.63 -14.04 4.90
C GLY A 460 12.66 -13.32 3.54
N TYR A 461 11.62 -13.48 2.71
CA TYR A 461 11.47 -12.73 1.47
C TYR A 461 11.72 -11.23 1.71
N PRO A 462 12.59 -10.58 0.92
CA PRO A 462 13.00 -9.19 1.16
C PRO A 462 11.96 -8.19 0.62
N SER A 463 10.74 -8.23 1.15
CA SER A 463 9.64 -7.33 0.76
C SER A 463 10.07 -5.88 0.89
N ARG A 464 9.56 -5.00 0.03
CA ARG A 464 9.91 -3.56 0.10
C ARG A 464 8.93 -2.72 0.92
N ARG A 465 7.72 -3.21 1.14
CA ARG A 465 6.61 -2.54 1.86
C ARG A 465 5.92 -3.55 2.81
N GLY A 466 4.92 -3.09 3.56
CA GLY A 466 4.10 -3.90 4.47
C GLY A 466 4.53 -3.81 5.94
N ALA A 467 5.77 -4.19 6.26
CA ALA A 467 6.27 -4.09 7.64
C ALA A 467 6.31 -2.63 8.14
N ALA A 468 5.90 -2.39 9.38
CA ALA A 468 5.69 -1.05 9.94
C ALA A 468 6.94 -0.17 9.87
N TYR A 469 8.11 -0.68 10.29
CA TYR A 469 9.37 0.06 10.25
C TYR A 469 9.80 0.58 8.85
N LYS A 470 9.23 0.05 7.75
CA LYS A 470 9.61 0.47 6.39
C LYS A 470 8.99 1.79 5.95
N ILE A 471 7.95 2.28 6.62
CA ILE A 471 7.31 3.56 6.28
C ILE A 471 7.89 4.74 7.08
N VAL A 472 8.74 4.48 8.07
CA VAL A 472 9.27 5.47 9.02
C VAL A 472 9.92 6.66 8.31
N ASP A 473 10.80 6.44 7.33
CA ASP A 473 11.50 7.52 6.62
C ASP A 473 10.52 8.47 5.91
N TYR A 474 9.46 7.92 5.32
CA TYR A 474 8.40 8.73 4.71
C TYR A 474 7.61 9.50 5.77
N MET A 475 7.18 8.83 6.83
CA MET A 475 6.34 9.44 7.87
C MET A 475 7.08 10.51 8.68
N LYS A 476 8.41 10.39 8.83
CA LYS A 476 9.30 11.38 9.45
C LYS A 476 9.60 12.58 8.54
N GLY A 477 9.30 12.46 7.25
CA GLY A 477 9.56 13.48 6.25
C GLY A 477 8.86 14.80 6.54
N ASP A 478 9.28 15.84 5.82
CA ASP A 478 8.68 17.17 5.90
C ASP A 478 7.19 17.12 5.50
N LYS A 479 6.32 17.47 6.45
CA LYS A 479 4.86 17.42 6.29
C LYS A 479 4.34 18.30 5.14
N ARG A 480 5.12 19.28 4.69
CA ARG A 480 4.78 20.11 3.51
C ARG A 480 4.70 19.32 2.21
N PHE A 481 5.35 18.16 2.15
CA PHE A 481 5.41 17.28 0.97
C PHE A 481 4.74 15.91 1.22
N ILE A 482 3.88 15.83 2.23
CA ILE A 482 3.13 14.63 2.59
C ILE A 482 1.65 14.98 2.57
N THR A 483 0.85 14.14 1.94
CA THR A 483 -0.61 14.28 1.89
C THR A 483 -1.28 13.10 2.61
N PRO A 484 -2.52 13.26 3.13
CA PRO A 484 -3.32 12.14 3.61
C PRO A 484 -3.53 11.07 2.53
N ILE A 485 -3.79 9.82 2.92
CA ILE A 485 -4.09 8.74 1.96
C ILE A 485 -5.36 9.06 1.16
N MET A 486 -6.33 9.72 1.80
CA MET A 486 -7.58 10.19 1.19
C MET A 486 -7.37 11.43 0.30
N THR A 487 -6.42 11.36 -0.63
CA THR A 487 -6.09 12.41 -1.60
C THR A 487 -6.22 11.88 -3.03
N ASN A 488 -6.71 12.70 -3.95
CA ASN A 488 -6.80 12.33 -5.37
C ASN A 488 -5.39 12.10 -5.97
N SER A 489 -5.29 11.14 -6.88
CA SER A 489 -4.04 10.69 -7.52
C SER A 489 -3.26 11.81 -8.19
N GLU A 490 -3.97 12.77 -8.81
CA GLU A 490 -3.37 13.89 -9.54
C GLU A 490 -2.79 14.97 -8.59
N SER A 491 -2.91 14.80 -7.27
CA SER A 491 -2.46 15.76 -6.24
C SER A 491 -1.46 15.15 -5.25
N LEU A 492 -0.87 13.99 -5.58
CA LEU A 492 0.09 13.30 -4.71
C LEU A 492 1.52 13.80 -4.93
N PHE A 493 2.24 14.12 -3.85
CA PHE A 493 3.68 14.42 -3.90
C PHE A 493 4.54 13.15 -3.98
N SER A 494 4.23 12.13 -3.17
CA SER A 494 4.88 10.81 -3.21
C SER A 494 3.82 9.74 -3.53
N PHE A 495 3.64 9.46 -4.82
CA PHE A 495 2.70 8.43 -5.27
C PHE A 495 3.01 7.05 -4.66
N GLY A 496 4.29 6.67 -4.64
CA GLY A 496 4.74 5.37 -4.16
C GLY A 496 4.48 5.10 -2.67
N ASP A 497 4.60 6.11 -1.80
CA ASP A 497 4.35 5.92 -0.37
C ASP A 497 2.88 6.15 -0.01
N ASN A 498 2.22 7.13 -0.63
CA ASN A 498 0.82 7.45 -0.34
C ASN A 498 -0.14 6.37 -0.87
N ALA A 499 0.05 5.91 -2.12
CA ALA A 499 -0.84 4.93 -2.73
C ALA A 499 -0.52 3.47 -2.33
N TYR A 500 0.76 3.14 -2.07
CA TYR A 500 1.18 1.76 -1.78
C TYR A 500 1.67 1.59 -0.35
N GLY A 501 2.72 2.31 0.04
CA GLY A 501 3.50 2.06 1.26
C GLY A 501 2.69 2.23 2.53
N LYS A 502 2.19 3.45 2.77
CA LYS A 502 1.42 3.82 3.95
C LYS A 502 0.15 2.99 4.13
N PRO A 503 -0.73 2.81 3.12
CA PRO A 503 -1.93 1.98 3.28
C PRO A 503 -1.60 0.50 3.53
N ALA A 504 -0.61 -0.08 2.83
CA ALA A 504 -0.21 -1.46 3.08
C ALA A 504 0.36 -1.66 4.49
N THR A 505 1.15 -0.68 4.98
CA THR A 505 1.64 -0.67 6.36
C THR A 505 0.50 -0.52 7.36
N ALA A 506 -0.44 0.40 7.14
CA ALA A 506 -1.59 0.59 8.02
C ALA A 506 -2.41 -0.71 8.16
N LEU A 507 -2.70 -1.40 7.04
CA LEU A 507 -3.42 -2.67 7.05
C LEU A 507 -2.64 -3.79 7.74
N ASN A 508 -1.31 -3.82 7.58
CA ASN A 508 -0.49 -4.80 8.27
C ASN A 508 -0.42 -4.54 9.79
N ILE A 509 -0.39 -3.27 10.21
CA ILE A 509 -0.51 -2.88 11.63
C ILE A 509 -1.87 -3.26 12.20
N LEU A 510 -2.96 -3.02 11.45
CA LEU A 510 -4.28 -3.48 11.87
C LEU A 510 -4.30 -5.00 12.08
N ARG A 511 -3.73 -5.74 11.14
CA ARG A 511 -3.71 -7.21 11.18
C ARG A 511 -2.84 -7.79 12.29
N GLU A 512 -1.61 -7.31 12.44
CA GLU A 512 -0.64 -7.92 13.36
C GLU A 512 -0.74 -7.36 14.78
N THR A 513 -1.15 -6.09 14.94
CA THR A 513 -1.00 -5.36 16.21
C THR A 513 -2.34 -4.93 16.82
N VAL A 514 -3.31 -4.48 16.03
CA VAL A 514 -4.58 -3.92 16.57
C VAL A 514 -5.68 -4.98 16.71
N MET A 515 -5.98 -5.71 15.63
CA MET A 515 -7.12 -6.64 15.55
C MET A 515 -6.71 -8.10 15.73
N GLY A 516 -5.46 -8.43 15.40
CA GLY A 516 -5.02 -9.81 15.23
C GLY A 516 -5.51 -10.42 13.91
N ARG A 517 -4.83 -11.50 13.49
CA ARG A 517 -5.02 -12.11 12.17
C ARG A 517 -6.42 -12.66 11.94
N GLU A 518 -7.04 -13.25 12.96
CA GLU A 518 -8.36 -13.90 12.83
C GLU A 518 -9.45 -12.90 12.46
N LEU A 519 -9.61 -11.84 13.26
CA LEU A 519 -10.61 -10.80 13.01
C LEU A 519 -10.32 -10.03 11.72
N PHE A 520 -9.05 -9.67 11.50
CA PHE A 520 -8.66 -8.94 10.29
C PHE A 520 -8.89 -9.77 9.03
N ASP A 521 -8.40 -11.01 8.97
CA ASP A 521 -8.50 -11.85 7.76
C ASP A 521 -9.96 -12.15 7.45
N PHE A 522 -10.81 -12.36 8.47
CA PHE A 522 -12.25 -12.54 8.28
C PHE A 522 -12.92 -11.28 7.73
N ALA A 523 -12.64 -10.10 8.30
CA ALA A 523 -13.25 -8.85 7.89
C ALA A 523 -12.81 -8.41 6.48
N PHE A 524 -11.50 -8.50 6.18
CA PHE A 524 -10.95 -8.18 4.87
C PHE A 524 -11.50 -9.13 3.78
N LYS A 525 -11.59 -10.42 4.10
CA LYS A 525 -12.22 -11.42 3.22
C LYS A 525 -13.70 -11.11 2.97
N THR A 526 -14.42 -10.72 4.01
CA THR A 526 -15.83 -10.32 3.92
C THR A 526 -16.01 -9.10 3.01
N TYR A 527 -15.14 -8.09 3.12
CA TYR A 527 -15.11 -6.93 2.21
C TYR A 527 -14.93 -7.37 0.75
N ALA A 528 -13.90 -8.17 0.48
CA ALA A 528 -13.62 -8.66 -0.87
C ALA A 528 -14.81 -9.43 -1.45
N GLN A 529 -15.48 -10.27 -0.65
CA GLN A 529 -16.65 -11.04 -1.08
C GLN A 529 -17.89 -10.16 -1.32
N ARG A 530 -18.16 -9.18 -0.47
CA ARG A 530 -19.29 -8.22 -0.64
C ARG A 530 -19.16 -7.47 -1.98
N TRP A 531 -17.95 -7.03 -2.29
CA TRP A 531 -17.65 -6.15 -3.42
C TRP A 531 -17.08 -6.84 -4.65
N MET A 532 -17.01 -8.17 -4.65
CA MET A 532 -16.67 -8.96 -5.84
C MET A 532 -17.62 -8.61 -6.99
N PHE A 533 -17.04 -8.23 -8.13
CA PHE A 533 -17.70 -7.72 -9.34
C PHE A 533 -18.57 -6.47 -9.11
N LYS A 534 -18.17 -5.59 -8.18
CA LYS A 534 -18.86 -4.34 -7.84
C LYS A 534 -17.87 -3.20 -7.60
N HIS A 535 -18.38 -2.00 -7.32
CA HIS A 535 -17.59 -0.79 -7.19
C HIS A 535 -17.61 -0.19 -5.77
N PRO A 536 -16.69 -0.60 -4.89
CA PRO A 536 -16.60 -0.06 -3.53
C PRO A 536 -16.03 1.37 -3.51
N THR A 537 -16.38 2.09 -2.44
CA THR A 537 -15.74 3.34 -2.01
C THR A 537 -14.98 3.11 -0.70
N PRO A 538 -14.11 4.05 -0.26
CA PRO A 538 -13.41 3.94 1.02
C PRO A 538 -14.31 3.65 2.21
N ALA A 539 -15.50 4.26 2.24
CA ALA A 539 -16.46 4.09 3.32
C ALA A 539 -16.98 2.65 3.44
N ASP A 540 -17.05 1.92 2.33
CA ASP A 540 -17.52 0.53 2.33
C ASP A 540 -16.48 -0.43 2.92
N LEU A 541 -15.19 -0.15 2.67
CA LEU A 541 -14.10 -0.87 3.33
C LEU A 541 -14.11 -0.59 4.83
N PHE A 542 -14.09 0.68 5.24
CA PHE A 542 -14.02 1.04 6.67
C PHE A 542 -15.18 0.43 7.45
N ARG A 543 -16.41 0.57 6.95
CA ARG A 543 -17.60 -0.04 7.57
C ARG A 543 -17.56 -1.55 7.59
N THR A 544 -17.11 -2.19 6.51
CA THR A 544 -17.02 -3.67 6.51
C THR A 544 -15.98 -4.15 7.53
N MET A 545 -14.84 -3.46 7.64
CA MET A 545 -13.82 -3.83 8.60
C MET A 545 -14.33 -3.74 10.03
N GLU A 546 -15.10 -2.72 10.39
CA GLU A 546 -15.71 -2.58 11.73
C GLU A 546 -16.87 -3.55 11.94
N ASP A 547 -17.82 -3.64 11.00
CA ASP A 547 -19.01 -4.49 11.07
C ASP A 547 -18.65 -5.97 11.22
N ALA A 548 -17.69 -6.47 10.42
CA ALA A 548 -17.32 -7.87 10.43
C ALA A 548 -16.37 -8.26 11.57
N SER A 549 -15.66 -7.30 12.17
CA SER A 549 -14.71 -7.57 13.26
C SER A 549 -15.27 -7.26 14.66
N GLY A 550 -16.26 -6.37 14.77
CA GLY A 550 -16.75 -5.86 16.05
C GLY A 550 -15.78 -4.90 16.76
N VAL A 551 -14.79 -4.34 16.04
CA VAL A 551 -13.79 -3.41 16.57
C VAL A 551 -14.10 -1.99 16.08
N ASP A 552 -14.09 -1.00 16.98
CA ASP A 552 -14.16 0.43 16.61
C ASP A 552 -12.79 0.88 16.08
N LEU A 553 -12.75 1.27 14.81
CA LEU A 553 -11.54 1.63 14.08
C LEU A 553 -11.55 3.11 13.64
N ASP A 554 -12.52 3.91 14.09
CA ASP A 554 -12.68 5.30 13.67
C ASP A 554 -11.42 6.14 13.97
N TRP A 555 -10.79 5.91 15.13
CA TRP A 555 -9.53 6.54 15.50
C TRP A 555 -8.38 6.15 14.56
N PHE A 556 -8.34 4.89 14.14
CA PHE A 556 -7.29 4.34 13.28
C PHE A 556 -7.40 4.90 11.87
N TRP A 557 -8.59 4.80 11.27
CA TRP A 557 -8.88 5.34 9.95
C TRP A 557 -8.63 6.84 9.91
N ARG A 558 -9.13 7.59 10.91
CA ARG A 558 -8.88 9.02 11.03
C ARG A 558 -7.39 9.34 10.99
N GLY A 559 -6.61 8.72 11.87
CA GLY A 559 -5.17 8.95 11.95
C GLY A 559 -4.45 8.58 10.66
N TRP A 560 -4.55 7.34 10.22
CA TRP A 560 -3.76 6.82 9.09
C TRP A 560 -4.22 7.37 7.73
N PHE A 561 -5.52 7.57 7.52
CA PHE A 561 -6.07 7.87 6.19
C PHE A 561 -6.40 9.33 5.95
N PHE A 562 -6.84 10.05 6.99
CA PHE A 562 -7.31 11.44 6.87
C PHE A 562 -6.31 12.48 7.36
N THR A 563 -5.16 12.07 7.93
CA THR A 563 -4.14 13.01 8.41
C THR A 563 -2.74 12.70 7.87
N THR A 564 -1.83 13.66 8.10
CA THR A 564 -0.38 13.53 7.90
C THR A 564 0.37 13.27 9.21
N ASP A 565 -0.35 12.95 10.29
CA ASP A 565 0.21 12.57 11.58
C ASP A 565 1.10 11.33 11.41
N HIS A 566 1.97 11.10 12.38
CA HIS A 566 2.92 10.00 12.41
C HIS A 566 3.10 9.47 13.82
N VAL A 567 3.60 8.25 13.95
CA VAL A 567 3.82 7.65 15.27
C VAL A 567 5.14 8.16 15.83
N ASP A 568 5.07 8.80 16.99
CA ASP A 568 6.21 9.18 17.84
C ASP A 568 5.66 9.21 19.26
N LEU A 569 5.84 8.09 19.97
CA LEU A 569 5.37 7.89 21.33
C LEU A 569 6.58 7.86 22.27
N ALA A 570 6.55 8.62 23.35
CA ALA A 570 7.67 8.71 24.29
C ALA A 570 7.36 8.06 25.63
N ILE A 571 8.38 7.46 26.26
CA ILE A 571 8.42 7.26 27.72
C ILE A 571 9.06 8.50 28.33
N ASP A 572 8.25 9.33 28.99
CA ASP A 572 8.72 10.60 29.55
C ASP A 572 9.39 10.41 30.92
N GLU A 573 8.71 9.66 31.79
CA GLU A 573 9.07 9.50 33.19
C GLU A 573 8.59 8.14 33.72
N VAL A 574 9.39 7.53 34.59
CA VAL A 574 9.02 6.36 35.39
C VAL A 574 9.28 6.70 36.84
N ILE A 575 8.20 6.76 37.63
CA ILE A 575 8.24 7.03 39.06
C ILE A 575 8.03 5.71 39.78
N TRP A 576 9.01 5.29 40.57
CA TRP A 576 8.95 4.07 41.36
C TRP A 576 8.48 4.39 42.78
N HIS A 577 7.40 3.76 43.19
CA HIS A 577 6.84 3.82 44.53
C HIS A 577 6.88 2.44 45.20
N LYS A 578 7.20 2.45 46.49
CA LYS A 578 6.93 1.35 47.40
C LYS A 578 5.91 1.80 48.45
N VAL A 579 5.11 0.84 48.91
CA VAL A 579 4.21 1.07 50.05
C VAL A 579 5.08 1.21 51.30
N ASP A 580 4.86 2.29 52.04
CA ASP A 580 5.41 2.46 53.39
C ASP A 580 4.82 1.37 54.29
N THR A 581 5.67 0.50 54.80
CA THR A 581 5.26 -0.66 55.61
C THR A 581 4.74 -0.23 56.98
N ARG A 582 4.95 1.03 57.37
CA ARG A 582 4.75 1.60 58.72
C ARG A 582 5.54 0.89 59.81
N ASN A 583 6.35 -0.11 59.47
CA ASN A 583 7.17 -0.84 60.41
C ASN A 583 8.45 -0.05 60.69
N PRO A 584 8.63 0.52 61.90
CA PRO A 584 9.75 1.39 62.19
C PRO A 584 11.10 0.69 62.09
N ASP A 585 11.16 -0.64 62.26
CA ASP A 585 12.39 -1.42 62.10
C ASP A 585 12.81 -1.56 60.62
N ILE A 586 11.86 -1.41 59.68
CA ILE A 586 12.10 -1.46 58.23
C ILE A 586 12.31 -0.04 57.69
N GLU A 587 11.38 0.88 57.96
CA GLU A 587 11.38 2.23 57.37
C GLU A 587 12.61 3.03 57.78
N LYS A 588 13.02 2.99 59.06
CA LYS A 588 14.22 3.71 59.51
C LYS A 588 15.51 3.16 58.90
N GLU A 589 15.55 1.86 58.60
CA GLU A 589 16.69 1.27 57.90
C GLU A 589 16.74 1.74 56.43
N ILE A 590 15.58 1.88 55.78
CA ILE A 590 15.45 2.43 54.44
C ILE A 590 15.89 3.90 54.43
N ASP A 591 15.40 4.72 55.34
CA ASP A 591 15.78 6.13 55.49
C ASP A 591 17.29 6.30 55.65
N ARG A 592 17.90 5.47 56.52
CA ARG A 592 19.36 5.46 56.71
C ARG A 592 20.12 5.14 55.43
N LYS A 593 19.66 4.18 54.63
CA LYS A 593 20.29 3.84 53.34
C LYS A 593 20.16 4.99 52.34
N ILE A 594 18.98 5.59 52.23
CA ILE A 594 18.73 6.74 51.34
C ILE A 594 19.63 7.92 51.73
N GLU A 595 19.75 8.22 53.02
CA GLU A 595 20.62 9.30 53.49
C GLU A 595 22.10 9.01 53.20
N ASN A 596 22.57 7.78 53.44
CA ASN A 596 23.96 7.40 53.15
C ASN A 596 24.32 7.44 51.65
N GLU A 597 23.36 7.22 50.76
CA GLU A 597 23.56 7.32 49.31
C GLU A 597 23.64 8.79 48.83
N ARG A 598 23.06 9.73 49.58
CA ARG A 598 23.14 11.17 49.29
C ARG A 598 24.53 11.70 49.61
N LYS A 599 25.37 11.83 48.57
CA LYS A 599 26.71 12.40 48.71
C LYS A 599 26.68 13.92 48.56
N TYR A 600 26.74 14.63 49.67
CA TYR A 600 26.97 16.09 49.67
C TYR A 600 28.47 16.40 49.70
N ILE A 601 28.93 17.24 48.77
CA ILE A 601 30.36 17.52 48.59
C ILE A 601 31.00 18.17 49.82
N ALA A 602 30.24 18.96 50.59
CA ALA A 602 30.78 19.59 51.80
C ALA A 602 31.01 18.55 52.89
N ASP A 603 30.12 17.56 53.07
CA ASP A 603 30.30 16.52 54.09
C ASP A 603 31.54 15.66 53.81
N MET A 604 31.77 15.33 52.53
CA MET A 604 32.99 14.64 52.10
C MET A 604 34.25 15.46 52.40
N ARG A 605 34.24 16.78 52.14
CA ARG A 605 35.39 17.67 52.42
C ARG A 605 35.57 17.94 53.92
N ASN A 606 34.47 18.09 54.65
CA ASN A 606 34.46 18.36 56.08
C ASN A 606 34.95 17.14 56.88
N SER A 607 34.82 15.93 56.33
CA SER A 607 35.39 14.72 56.94
C SER A 607 36.92 14.81 57.14
N GLU A 608 37.65 15.54 56.28
CA GLU A 608 39.09 15.79 56.41
C GLU A 608 39.43 16.68 57.63
N PHE A 609 38.47 17.49 58.09
CA PHE A 609 38.59 18.37 59.26
C PHE A 609 37.91 17.78 60.51
N ALA A 610 37.37 16.57 60.45
CA ALA A 610 36.60 15.97 61.54
C ALA A 610 37.39 15.93 62.87
N ALA A 611 38.69 15.62 62.81
CA ALA A 611 39.59 15.60 63.97
C ALA A 611 39.90 17.00 64.55
N GLN A 612 39.57 18.08 63.83
CA GLN A 612 39.81 19.46 64.25
C GLN A 612 38.58 20.12 64.88
N THR A 613 37.41 19.46 64.83
CA THR A 613 36.15 19.94 65.40
C THR A 613 36.26 20.11 66.92
N MET A 614 35.50 21.06 67.50
CA MET A 614 35.53 21.30 68.94
C MET A 614 35.03 20.10 69.74
N THR A 615 34.04 19.36 69.24
CA THR A 615 33.52 18.13 69.84
C THR A 615 34.52 16.96 69.82
N ALA A 616 35.46 16.94 68.86
CA ALA A 616 36.58 16.00 68.85
C ALA A 616 37.71 16.38 69.83
N LYS A 617 37.89 17.69 70.09
CA LYS A 617 38.90 18.22 71.03
C LYS A 617 38.43 18.23 72.48
N ASP A 618 37.13 18.42 72.71
CA ASP A 618 36.49 18.47 74.02
C ASP A 618 35.21 17.63 74.01
N THR A 619 35.30 16.44 74.58
CA THR A 619 34.18 15.49 74.64
C THR A 619 33.10 15.90 75.63
N SER A 620 33.31 16.92 76.47
CA SER A 620 32.27 17.47 77.36
C SER A 620 31.16 18.18 76.59
N LEU A 621 31.43 18.57 75.33
CA LEU A 621 30.45 19.15 74.41
C LEU A 621 29.55 18.10 73.74
N LEU A 622 29.80 16.80 73.94
CA LEU A 622 28.96 15.73 73.40
C LEU A 622 27.69 15.56 74.24
N ASP A 623 26.53 15.81 73.64
CA ASP A 623 25.22 15.68 74.28
C ASP A 623 24.45 14.45 73.76
N PHE A 624 23.14 14.45 74.03
CA PHE A 624 22.21 13.44 73.51
C PHE A 624 22.25 13.35 71.98
N TYR A 625 22.20 14.47 71.26
CA TYR A 625 22.12 14.51 69.80
C TYR A 625 23.41 14.09 69.11
N ASN A 626 24.55 14.18 69.81
CA ASN A 626 25.80 13.63 69.29
C ASN A 626 25.88 12.08 69.35
N ARG A 627 24.98 11.43 70.10
CA ARG A 627 24.94 9.96 70.29
C ARG A 627 23.61 9.34 69.86
N PHE A 628 22.59 10.16 69.66
CA PHE A 628 21.27 9.74 69.22
C PHE A 628 21.31 9.38 67.74
N ASP A 629 20.91 8.16 67.44
CA ASP A 629 20.70 7.71 66.07
C ASP A 629 19.19 7.76 65.78
N PRO A 630 18.71 8.75 65.00
CA PRO A 630 17.30 8.85 64.65
C PRO A 630 16.78 7.63 63.86
N HIS A 631 17.69 6.85 63.26
CA HIS A 631 17.39 5.68 62.45
C HIS A 631 17.27 4.38 63.25
N LEU A 632 17.36 4.42 64.58
CA LEU A 632 17.06 3.27 65.43
C LEU A 632 15.61 3.31 65.93
N ALA A 633 14.87 2.23 65.70
CA ALA A 633 13.50 2.08 66.21
C ALA A 633 13.49 1.87 67.73
N ASN A 634 12.73 2.70 68.44
CA ASN A 634 12.59 2.63 69.89
C ASN A 634 11.29 1.89 70.29
N ALA A 635 11.08 1.73 71.61
CA ALA A 635 9.93 0.99 72.13
C ALA A 635 8.57 1.68 71.87
N VAL A 636 8.54 3.01 71.78
CA VAL A 636 7.34 3.80 71.45
C VAL A 636 6.97 3.58 69.99
N ASP A 637 7.93 3.71 69.07
CA ASP A 637 7.71 3.52 67.63
C ASP A 637 7.06 2.15 67.34
N ARG A 638 7.55 1.09 68.00
CA ARG A 638 7.00 -0.27 67.84
C ARG A 638 5.61 -0.43 68.44
N ALA A 639 5.30 0.25 69.55
CA ALA A 639 3.98 0.20 70.15
C ALA A 639 2.92 0.88 69.27
N GLU A 640 3.27 2.02 68.66
CA GLU A 640 2.42 2.72 67.70
C GLU A 640 2.14 1.86 66.45
N TYR A 641 3.15 1.16 65.94
CA TYR A 641 2.96 0.23 64.82
C TYR A 641 2.03 -0.95 65.17
N GLN A 642 2.14 -1.52 66.38
CA GLN A 642 1.23 -2.59 66.82
C GLN A 642 -0.21 -2.10 66.98
N GLN A 643 -0.40 -0.86 67.44
CA GLN A 643 -1.73 -0.24 67.48
C GLN A 643 -2.31 -0.08 66.07
N TYR A 644 -1.53 0.43 65.13
CA TYR A 644 -1.94 0.53 63.72
C TYR A 644 -2.36 -0.83 63.14
N LEU A 645 -1.58 -1.90 63.36
CA LEU A 645 -1.95 -3.24 62.89
C LEU A 645 -3.25 -3.76 63.52
N SER A 646 -3.60 -3.35 64.74
CA SER A 646 -4.84 -3.79 65.41
C SER A 646 -6.11 -3.17 64.80
N GLU A 647 -5.97 -2.11 64.02
CA GLU A 647 -7.06 -1.43 63.32
C GLU A 647 -7.34 -2.00 61.91
N LEU A 648 -6.45 -2.87 61.41
CA LEU A 648 -6.54 -3.49 60.09
C LEU A 648 -7.13 -4.91 60.15
N ASP A 649 -7.78 -5.34 59.08
CA ASP A 649 -8.24 -6.72 58.95
C ASP A 649 -7.14 -7.67 58.45
N SER A 650 -7.41 -8.99 58.51
CA SER A 650 -6.42 -9.99 58.08
C SER A 650 -6.03 -9.90 56.60
N SER A 651 -6.91 -9.37 55.75
CA SER A 651 -6.66 -9.21 54.32
C SER A 651 -5.79 -7.97 54.03
N ASP A 652 -6.01 -6.87 54.77
CA ASP A 652 -5.21 -5.66 54.71
C ASP A 652 -3.78 -5.90 55.22
N ILE A 653 -3.63 -6.63 56.34
CA ILE A 653 -2.32 -7.04 56.85
C ILE A 653 -1.61 -7.94 55.84
N ALA A 654 -2.32 -8.89 55.23
CA ALA A 654 -1.75 -9.76 54.20
C ALA A 654 -1.31 -8.95 52.97
N PHE A 655 -2.05 -7.91 52.57
CA PHE A 655 -1.71 -7.02 51.46
C PHE A 655 -0.51 -6.12 51.79
N LEU A 656 -0.44 -5.53 52.99
CA LEU A 656 0.68 -4.70 53.44
C LEU A 656 2.01 -5.47 53.46
N ASN A 657 1.94 -6.78 53.74
CA ASN A 657 3.10 -7.66 53.72
C ASN A 657 3.55 -8.09 52.30
N LYS A 658 2.81 -7.71 51.25
CA LYS A 658 3.22 -7.98 49.87
C LYS A 658 4.20 -6.89 49.42
N ASP A 659 5.42 -7.29 49.06
CA ASP A 659 6.47 -6.38 48.58
C ASP A 659 6.28 -5.97 47.11
N TYR A 660 5.10 -5.42 46.79
CA TYR A 660 4.82 -4.94 45.44
C TYR A 660 5.57 -3.65 45.13
N ASN A 661 6.00 -3.54 43.87
CA ASN A 661 6.57 -2.35 43.27
C ASN A 661 5.50 -1.68 42.40
N TYR A 662 5.35 -0.37 42.53
CA TYR A 662 4.38 0.43 41.80
C TYR A 662 5.14 1.41 40.91
N TYR A 663 5.01 1.27 39.60
CA TYR A 663 5.67 2.13 38.63
C TYR A 663 4.63 2.99 37.92
N GLU A 664 4.58 4.28 38.23
CA GLU A 664 3.85 5.26 37.42
C GLU A 664 4.68 5.62 36.20
N VAL A 665 4.20 5.25 35.02
CA VAL A 665 4.87 5.56 33.75
C VAL A 665 4.04 6.60 33.00
N LYS A 666 4.70 7.70 32.64
CA LYS A 666 4.12 8.79 31.85
C LYS A 666 4.57 8.67 30.40
N PHE A 667 3.62 8.86 29.49
CA PHE A 667 3.81 8.78 28.06
C PHE A 667 3.28 10.02 27.35
N SER A 668 3.92 10.38 26.24
CA SER A 668 3.49 11.44 25.34
C SER A 668 3.31 10.91 23.92
N ASN A 669 2.31 11.41 23.20
CA ASN A 669 2.10 11.21 21.77
C ASN A 669 2.50 12.50 21.02
N ILE A 670 3.77 12.54 20.59
CA ILE A 670 4.38 13.70 19.97
C ILE A 670 3.97 13.81 18.50
N GLY A 671 3.86 12.68 17.81
CA GLY A 671 3.62 12.62 16.37
C GLY A 671 2.16 12.80 15.96
N GLY A 672 1.24 12.77 16.94
CA GLY A 672 -0.20 12.97 16.79
C GLY A 672 -0.99 11.71 16.40
N LEU A 673 -0.30 10.67 15.92
CA LEU A 673 -0.93 9.42 15.49
C LEU A 673 -1.07 8.47 16.69
N VAL A 674 -2.30 8.32 17.14
CA VAL A 674 -2.66 7.42 18.26
C VAL A 674 -2.32 5.98 17.90
N MET A 675 -1.67 5.26 18.82
CA MET A 675 -1.32 3.84 18.70
C MET A 675 -1.34 3.13 20.08
N PRO A 676 -1.48 1.80 20.13
CA PRO A 676 -1.31 1.03 21.37
C PRO A 676 0.10 1.20 21.98
N LEU A 677 0.20 1.09 23.31
CA LEU A 677 1.50 1.03 24.00
C LEU A 677 1.92 -0.44 24.16
N ILE A 678 2.99 -0.82 23.46
CA ILE A 678 3.57 -2.17 23.49
C ILE A 678 4.88 -2.09 24.28
N LEU A 679 4.90 -2.67 25.48
CA LEU A 679 5.99 -2.49 26.43
C LEU A 679 6.66 -3.84 26.74
N GLU A 680 7.97 -3.93 26.56
CA GLU A 680 8.79 -5.01 27.13
C GLU A 680 9.34 -4.52 28.48
N PHE A 681 8.98 -5.24 29.54
CA PHE A 681 9.51 -5.06 30.88
C PHE A 681 10.67 -6.04 31.07
N GLU A 682 11.84 -5.54 31.45
CA GLU A 682 12.96 -6.36 31.92
C GLU A 682 13.11 -6.16 33.42
N TYR A 683 13.09 -7.25 34.19
CA TYR A 683 13.20 -7.24 35.64
C TYR A 683 14.66 -7.37 36.10
N SER A 684 14.94 -7.00 37.34
CA SER A 684 16.29 -7.07 37.94
C SER A 684 16.87 -8.49 38.01
N ASP A 685 16.01 -9.53 37.95
CA ASP A 685 16.43 -10.94 37.86
C ASP A 685 16.71 -11.42 36.42
N GLY A 686 16.58 -10.54 35.42
CA GLY A 686 16.78 -10.83 34.00
C GLY A 686 15.57 -11.43 33.28
N SER A 687 14.45 -11.69 33.98
CA SER A 687 13.21 -12.12 33.34
C SER A 687 12.55 -10.97 32.55
N LYS A 688 11.80 -11.32 31.50
CA LYS A 688 11.13 -10.37 30.61
C LYS A 688 9.64 -10.64 30.49
N GLU A 689 8.86 -9.59 30.29
CA GLU A 689 7.41 -9.67 30.14
C GLU A 689 6.88 -8.62 29.16
N MET A 690 5.94 -9.02 28.31
CA MET A 690 5.24 -8.12 27.39
C MET A 690 3.95 -7.60 28.01
N ARG A 691 3.71 -6.29 27.90
CA ARG A 691 2.47 -5.61 28.28
C ARG A 691 1.93 -4.85 27.08
N HIS A 692 0.72 -5.22 26.65
CA HIS A 692 0.00 -4.54 25.57
C HIS A 692 -1.12 -3.71 26.16
N ILE A 693 -1.05 -2.39 26.01
CA ILE A 693 -2.10 -1.45 26.41
C ILE A 693 -2.76 -0.92 25.14
N PRO A 694 -4.09 -1.04 25.02
CA PRO A 694 -4.77 -0.73 23.78
C PRO A 694 -4.82 0.79 23.56
N ALA A 695 -5.09 1.21 22.33
CA ALA A 695 -5.02 2.62 21.92
C ALA A 695 -5.97 3.53 22.73
N GLU A 696 -7.05 2.99 23.30
CA GLU A 696 -8.04 3.70 24.09
C GLU A 696 -7.49 4.31 25.39
N ILE A 697 -6.24 4.02 25.77
CA ILE A 697 -5.54 4.80 26.81
C ILE A 697 -5.55 6.30 26.48
N TRP A 698 -5.49 6.66 25.19
CA TRP A 698 -5.45 8.03 24.66
C TRP A 698 -6.82 8.70 24.49
N ARG A 699 -7.93 8.06 24.91
CA ARG A 699 -9.30 8.51 24.56
C ARG A 699 -9.75 9.80 25.23
N LEU A 700 -9.22 10.08 26.43
CA LEU A 700 -9.55 11.28 27.21
C LEU A 700 -8.52 12.40 26.98
N ASP A 701 -7.25 12.01 26.79
CA ASP A 701 -6.15 12.88 26.45
C ASP A 701 -5.30 12.16 25.38
N SER A 702 -5.27 12.71 24.17
CA SER A 702 -4.56 12.11 23.04
C SER A 702 -3.08 12.50 22.96
N GLU A 703 -2.62 13.37 23.87
CA GLU A 703 -1.26 13.90 23.91
C GLU A 703 -0.48 13.32 25.08
N HIS A 704 -1.07 13.22 26.27
CA HIS A 704 -0.37 12.78 27.48
C HIS A 704 -1.20 11.77 28.29
N VAL A 705 -0.56 10.67 28.71
CA VAL A 705 -1.19 9.66 29.57
C VAL A 705 -0.23 9.18 30.65
N SER A 706 -0.77 8.85 31.82
CA SER A 706 -0.04 8.20 32.90
C SER A 706 -0.71 6.86 33.23
N LYS A 707 0.10 5.83 33.50
CA LYS A 707 -0.39 4.51 33.90
C LYS A 707 0.50 3.89 34.97
N VAL A 708 -0.14 3.38 36.02
CA VAL A 708 0.54 2.62 37.09
C VAL A 708 0.60 1.14 36.73
N PHE A 709 1.79 0.56 36.85
CA PHE A 709 2.06 -0.88 36.72
C PHE A 709 2.48 -1.44 38.08
N VAL A 710 1.88 -2.57 38.46
CA VAL A 710 2.17 -3.23 39.74
C VAL A 710 2.89 -4.55 39.48
N THR A 711 4.05 -4.76 40.12
CA THR A 711 4.89 -5.95 39.91
C THR A 711 5.47 -6.46 41.23
N GLU A 712 5.63 -7.78 41.37
CA GLU A 712 6.33 -8.37 42.52
C GLU A 712 7.85 -8.23 42.41
N LYS A 713 8.35 -8.04 41.18
CA LYS A 713 9.76 -7.90 40.87
C LYS A 713 10.11 -6.45 40.54
N GLU A 714 11.27 -6.01 40.97
CA GLU A 714 11.81 -4.69 40.61
C GLU A 714 12.12 -4.63 39.11
N LEU A 715 11.71 -3.56 38.45
CA LEU A 715 12.01 -3.30 37.04
C LEU A 715 13.42 -2.77 36.86
N ARG A 716 14.13 -3.37 35.91
CA ARG A 716 15.44 -2.91 35.43
C ARG A 716 15.29 -1.94 34.26
N SER A 717 14.39 -2.22 33.32
CA SER A 717 14.12 -1.33 32.19
C SER A 717 12.77 -1.56 31.54
N ILE A 718 12.28 -0.54 30.83
CA ILE A 718 11.10 -0.59 29.98
C ILE A 718 11.52 -0.20 28.55
N ALA A 719 11.07 -0.96 27.56
CA ALA A 719 11.21 -0.63 26.15
C ALA A 719 9.83 -0.53 25.48
N LEU A 720 9.56 0.60 24.82
CA LEU A 720 8.38 0.84 24.01
C LEU A 720 8.63 0.41 22.55
N ASP A 721 7.63 -0.25 21.98
CA ASP A 721 7.65 -0.84 20.63
C ASP A 721 8.92 -1.66 20.31
N PRO A 722 9.26 -2.66 21.16
CA PRO A 722 10.50 -3.43 21.04
C PRO A 722 10.60 -4.25 19.74
N TYR A 723 9.46 -4.52 19.08
CA TYR A 723 9.37 -5.32 17.86
C TYR A 723 9.03 -4.49 16.61
N LEU A 724 9.05 -3.16 16.71
CA LEU A 724 8.82 -2.23 15.59
C LEU A 724 7.45 -2.44 14.92
N GLU A 725 6.42 -2.63 15.73
CA GLU A 725 5.05 -2.92 15.35
C GLU A 725 4.28 -1.67 14.93
N THR A 726 4.64 -0.49 15.43
CA THR A 726 3.80 0.72 15.30
C THR A 726 4.28 1.71 14.24
N ALA A 727 5.50 1.55 13.73
CA ALA A 727 6.20 2.52 12.87
C ALA A 727 6.59 3.83 13.57
N ASP A 728 7.01 3.74 14.84
CA ASP A 728 7.55 4.88 15.58
C ASP A 728 8.78 5.49 14.87
N VAL A 729 8.77 6.80 14.69
CA VAL A 729 9.82 7.52 13.95
C VAL A 729 11.02 7.95 14.80
N ASP A 730 10.93 7.84 16.12
CA ASP A 730 12.04 8.12 17.03
C ASP A 730 12.19 7.06 18.12
N MET A 731 13.08 6.09 17.90
CA MET A 731 13.32 5.06 18.90
C MET A 731 14.14 5.54 20.12
N ASN A 732 14.63 6.79 20.15
CA ASN A 732 15.51 7.26 21.24
C ASN A 732 14.74 7.60 22.53
N ASN A 733 13.45 7.92 22.43
CA ASN A 733 12.55 8.21 23.56
C ASN A 733 11.76 6.97 24.02
N ASN A 734 12.04 5.79 23.45
CA ASN A 734 11.33 4.53 23.74
C ASN A 734 11.92 3.72 24.91
N HIS A 735 12.85 4.27 25.68
CA HIS A 735 13.58 3.52 26.71
C HIS A 735 13.64 4.23 28.05
N TRP A 736 13.33 3.48 29.10
CA TRP A 736 13.69 3.83 30.48
C TRP A 736 14.63 2.75 31.07
N PRO A 737 15.81 3.12 31.60
CA PRO A 737 16.46 4.43 31.48
C PRO A 737 16.79 4.80 30.02
N LYS A 738 16.94 6.10 29.72
CA LYS A 738 17.22 6.60 28.37
C LYS A 738 18.49 5.96 27.79
N LYS A 739 18.40 5.44 26.55
CA LYS A 739 19.53 4.84 25.82
C LYS A 739 19.86 5.69 24.59
N ALA A 740 21.14 6.07 24.42
CA ALA A 740 21.59 6.71 23.20
C ALA A 740 21.85 5.64 22.12
N ILE A 741 21.13 5.69 21.00
CA ILE A 741 21.33 4.77 19.86
C ILE A 741 22.35 5.41 18.90
N PRO A 742 23.56 4.84 18.73
CA PRO A 742 24.59 5.45 17.89
C PRO A 742 24.27 5.34 16.40
N SER A 743 24.21 6.46 15.69
CA SER A 743 24.13 6.48 14.22
C SER A 743 25.47 6.09 13.58
N ARG A 744 25.47 5.16 12.62
CA ARG A 744 26.66 4.84 11.81
C ARG A 744 26.54 5.48 10.43
N PHE A 745 27.55 6.24 9.99
CA PHE A 745 27.65 6.71 8.61
C PHE A 745 28.60 5.81 7.81
N LYS A 746 28.23 5.49 6.56
CA LYS A 746 29.10 4.77 5.63
C LYS A 746 29.72 5.76 4.65
N ILE A 747 31.04 5.73 4.51
CA ILE A 747 31.75 6.42 3.43
C ILE A 747 31.73 5.48 2.22
N PHE A 748 31.19 5.92 1.09
CA PHE A 748 31.31 5.21 -0.18
C PHE A 748 31.80 6.17 -1.26
N LYS A 749 32.58 5.63 -2.20
CA LYS A 749 32.94 6.29 -3.45
C LYS A 749 31.96 5.77 -4.51
N GLU A 750 31.32 6.67 -5.25
CA GLU A 750 30.37 6.32 -6.30
C GLU A 750 31.06 5.37 -7.31
N LYS A 751 30.58 4.12 -7.39
CA LYS A 751 31.05 3.14 -8.38
C LYS A 751 30.03 3.07 -9.51
N LYS A 752 30.53 3.16 -10.76
CA LYS A 752 29.82 2.75 -11.97
C LYS A 752 29.46 1.26 -11.87
N ASP A 753 28.27 0.91 -12.39
CA ASP A 753 27.57 -0.38 -12.23
C ASP A 753 28.46 -1.56 -11.81
N PRO A 754 28.36 -2.01 -10.55
CA PRO A 754 29.15 -3.12 -10.07
C PRO A 754 28.68 -4.44 -10.71
N GLU A 755 29.66 -5.30 -10.98
CA GLU A 755 29.48 -6.74 -11.20
C GLU A 755 28.48 -7.33 -10.19
N ASN A 756 27.52 -8.15 -10.65
CA ASN A 756 26.54 -8.77 -9.75
C ASN A 756 27.14 -9.96 -8.98
N ASP A 757 26.50 -10.39 -7.90
CA ASP A 757 27.03 -11.46 -7.03
C ASP A 757 27.29 -12.78 -7.77
N MET A 758 26.47 -13.13 -8.79
CA MET A 758 26.70 -14.34 -9.60
C MET A 758 27.93 -14.20 -10.49
N GLN A 759 28.15 -13.03 -11.10
CA GLN A 759 29.34 -12.74 -11.89
C GLN A 759 30.59 -12.74 -11.00
N ARG A 760 30.49 -12.13 -9.81
CA ARG A 760 31.57 -12.11 -8.82
C ARG A 760 31.93 -13.51 -8.33
N ASP A 761 30.95 -14.36 -8.07
CA ASP A 761 31.15 -15.77 -7.72
C ASP A 761 31.78 -16.55 -8.87
N ARG A 762 31.32 -16.35 -10.12
CA ARG A 762 31.92 -16.96 -11.31
C ARG A 762 33.40 -16.58 -11.43
N ARG A 763 33.72 -15.29 -11.30
CA ARG A 763 35.10 -14.77 -11.33
C ARG A 763 35.94 -15.30 -10.17
N ALA A 764 35.39 -15.39 -8.96
CA ALA A 764 36.08 -15.97 -7.81
C ALA A 764 36.46 -17.44 -8.08
N LYS A 765 35.52 -18.24 -8.60
CA LYS A 765 35.76 -19.65 -8.98
C LYS A 765 36.78 -19.80 -10.11
N GLU A 766 36.80 -18.88 -11.07
CA GLU A 766 37.83 -18.86 -12.13
C GLU A 766 39.20 -18.53 -11.56
N MET A 767 39.29 -17.58 -10.64
CA MET A 767 40.54 -17.24 -9.94
C MET A 767 41.05 -18.41 -9.09
N GLU A 768 40.17 -19.09 -8.36
CA GLU A 768 40.49 -20.29 -7.57
C GLU A 768 40.98 -21.46 -8.42
N LYS A 769 40.52 -21.61 -9.67
CA LYS A 769 41.01 -22.64 -10.60
C LYS A 769 42.36 -22.29 -11.25
N SER A 770 42.74 -21.02 -11.22
CA SER A 770 44.00 -20.52 -11.79
C SER A 770 45.15 -20.44 -10.77
N GLN A 771 44.84 -20.69 -9.49
CA GLN A 771 45.78 -20.89 -8.38
C GLN A 771 46.00 -22.38 -8.15
#